data_AF-A0A957ZTV7-F1
#
_entry.id   AF-A0A957ZTV7-F1
#
_cell.length_a   1.000
_cell.length_b   1.000
_cell.length_c   1.000
_cell.angle_alpha   90.00
_cell.angle_beta   90.00
_cell.angle_gamma   90.00
#
_symmetry.space_group_name_H-M   'P 1'
#
loop_
_entity.id
_entity.type
_entity.pdbx_description
1 polymer ?
#
loop_
_entity_poly.entity_id
_entity_poly.type
_entity_poly.pdbx_seq_one_letter_code
_entity_poly.pdbx_strand_id
1 'polypeptide(L)'
;ETWLAGGPIHGVYWLPALDVEPAIEDLTLEEWRELNRIRVKNLYATTRTLYDSIAGPGAFLLAATRLGGMHGYGPDAATAPLGGSVTGFTKSYNVEQGMRETGKGVLVKAVDFAAGRKTADPADQLIAETLFDPGIVEVGYVDGQRFTVTLTEQPARDGQPGMTLDGDTVFVVTGAAGGITSAIVTDLAVASKGVFYLLDLVDSPPRNDPNILLFRGDKDGLKRKLIDEAKARGERPTPVMIDKQIMAIERSEAALRAVESVEAAGGTANYHSVNLMDGAAVAAIVDEIRERYGKIDVLLHAGGLLIDRTLPDKQPEQFALVFDVKADGFFSLIKAAKGMPIGATVAFSSVAGRFGNNGQSDYAAANDLLCKLSSSMRSWRPETRAIAIDWTAWGEIGMASRGSVPTIMAALGIDMLPPEAGVPTIRRELTYGGTRGEILVAGRLGAWLEEKDATGGLDTAKVNAMLAERDTPLVMLGEVKTAGLYQGLIAEVELDPTVQPFLFDHKVETDLPWLPGVMGSEGMAEAASLLAPGYRVAEILDQRNLGALKFHRSEPKTVRLTVKLFAGDNGDLLGEALLQSIFQPPKPELPPQVKDHFAATVRLTQAEPEQPVVDFTPPADDELPITREEVYADFFHGPAYQVIAKKRWRATRPWRA
;
A
#
# COMPACT_ATOMS: atom_id res chain seq x y z
N GLU A 1 34.24 -1.32 -16.25
CA GLU A 1 35.12 -1.51 -15.07
C GLU A 1 36.23 -0.46 -14.94
N THR A 2 36.65 0.23 -16.01
CA THR A 2 37.70 1.28 -15.97
C THR A 2 37.46 2.44 -14.99
N TRP A 3 36.22 2.72 -14.62
CA TRP A 3 35.83 3.80 -13.71
C TRP A 3 36.00 3.46 -12.22
N LEU A 4 35.97 2.16 -11.86
CA LEU A 4 36.25 1.70 -10.49
C LEU A 4 37.70 1.97 -10.05
N ALA A 5 38.61 2.19 -11.01
CA ALA A 5 39.99 2.57 -10.73
C ALA A 5 40.13 4.00 -10.17
N GLY A 6 39.09 4.83 -10.27
CA GLY A 6 39.10 6.23 -9.80
C GLY A 6 38.88 6.41 -8.30
N GLY A 7 38.52 5.35 -7.57
CA GLY A 7 38.23 5.38 -6.13
C GLY A 7 36.92 4.67 -5.77
N PRO A 8 36.62 4.53 -4.46
CA PRO A 8 35.40 3.89 -4.00
C PRO A 8 34.17 4.69 -4.40
N ILE A 9 33.09 3.98 -4.77
CA ILE A 9 31.81 4.59 -5.10
C ILE A 9 30.94 4.56 -3.86
N HIS A 10 30.63 5.74 -3.34
CA HIS A 10 29.77 5.88 -2.17
C HIS A 10 28.30 5.66 -2.50
N GLY A 11 27.84 5.92 -3.72
CA GLY A 11 26.44 5.65 -4.04
C GLY A 11 26.04 6.00 -5.44
N VAL A 12 24.76 5.77 -5.73
CA VAL A 12 24.15 5.95 -7.04
C VAL A 12 22.91 6.82 -6.91
N TYR A 13 22.87 7.92 -7.66
CA TYR A 13 21.65 8.63 -7.99
C TYR A 13 21.13 8.13 -9.33
N TRP A 14 20.04 7.38 -9.32
CA TRP A 14 19.40 6.85 -10.52
C TRP A 14 18.31 7.79 -11.01
N LEU A 15 18.60 8.53 -12.08
CA LEU A 15 17.75 9.61 -12.62
C LEU A 15 16.91 9.29 -13.88
N PRO A 16 17.14 8.22 -14.68
CA PRO A 16 16.40 8.01 -15.94
C PRO A 16 14.86 7.94 -15.82
N ALA A 17 14.31 7.65 -14.65
CA ALA A 17 12.85 7.67 -14.43
C ALA A 17 12.28 9.08 -14.16
N LEU A 18 13.10 10.13 -14.28
CA LEU A 18 12.66 11.53 -14.33
C LEU A 18 12.31 11.99 -15.76
N ASP A 19 12.75 11.25 -16.78
CA ASP A 19 12.50 11.55 -18.18
C ASP A 19 10.99 11.57 -18.47
N VAL A 20 10.57 12.53 -19.29
CA VAL A 20 9.18 12.63 -19.74
C VAL A 20 8.84 11.41 -20.60
N GLU A 21 7.74 10.74 -20.25
CA GLU A 21 7.24 9.59 -21.00
C GLU A 21 6.34 10.05 -22.15
N PRO A 22 6.48 9.48 -23.35
CA PRO A 22 5.46 9.63 -24.39
C PRO A 22 4.13 9.02 -23.93
N ALA A 23 3.03 9.39 -24.59
CA ALA A 23 1.74 8.78 -24.33
C ALA A 23 1.80 7.26 -24.55
N ILE A 24 1.44 6.48 -23.52
CA ILE A 24 1.57 5.01 -23.53
C ILE A 24 0.82 4.39 -24.71
N GLU A 25 -0.36 4.93 -25.04
CA GLU A 25 -1.19 4.45 -26.15
C GLU A 25 -0.60 4.70 -27.55
N ASP A 26 0.42 5.56 -27.65
CA ASP A 26 1.09 5.89 -28.91
C ASP A 26 2.36 5.08 -29.12
N LEU A 27 2.98 4.58 -28.04
CA LEU A 27 4.17 3.74 -28.11
C LEU A 27 3.95 2.47 -28.94
N THR A 28 4.98 2.07 -29.68
CA THR A 28 5.16 0.71 -30.17
C THR A 28 5.72 -0.21 -29.07
N LEU A 29 5.63 -1.53 -29.25
CA LEU A 29 6.22 -2.49 -28.31
C LEU A 29 7.75 -2.35 -28.22
N GLU A 30 8.41 -1.95 -29.31
CA GLU A 30 9.85 -1.71 -29.33
C GLU A 30 10.23 -0.48 -28.49
N GLU A 31 9.53 0.64 -28.67
CA GLU A 31 9.75 1.85 -27.87
C GLU A 31 9.44 1.61 -26.38
N TRP A 32 8.35 0.89 -26.09
CA TRP A 32 8.02 0.44 -24.72
C TRP A 32 9.17 -0.33 -24.07
N ARG A 33 9.73 -1.31 -24.78
CA ARG A 33 10.86 -2.12 -24.31
C ARG A 33 12.11 -1.28 -24.10
N GLU A 34 12.38 -0.34 -24.99
CA GLU A 34 13.54 0.54 -24.90
C GLU A 34 13.43 1.48 -23.69
N LEU A 35 12.25 2.08 -23.46
CA LEU A 35 12.02 2.94 -22.30
C LEU A 35 12.18 2.17 -20.97
N ASN A 36 11.73 0.91 -20.91
CA ASN A 36 11.95 0.04 -19.76
C ASN A 36 13.41 -0.40 -19.64
N ARG A 37 14.12 -0.64 -20.75
CA ARG A 37 15.55 -0.95 -20.73
C ARG A 37 16.35 0.20 -20.10
N ILE A 38 16.07 1.42 -20.55
CA ILE A 38 16.70 2.65 -20.04
C ILE A 38 16.47 2.81 -18.53
N ARG A 39 15.25 2.57 -18.05
CA ARG A 39 14.84 2.84 -16.67
C ARG A 39 15.19 1.74 -15.68
N VAL A 40 14.83 0.48 -15.95
CA VAL A 40 14.94 -0.59 -14.94
C VAL A 40 15.97 -1.66 -15.29
N LYS A 41 16.14 -2.02 -16.57
CA LYS A 41 17.15 -3.05 -16.93
C LYS A 41 18.57 -2.51 -16.78
N ASN A 42 18.79 -1.23 -17.11
CA ASN A 42 20.06 -0.58 -16.82
C ASN A 42 20.27 -0.35 -15.33
N LEU A 43 19.22 -0.05 -14.54
CA LEU A 43 19.31 0.04 -13.08
C LEU A 43 19.79 -1.28 -12.47
N TYR A 44 19.17 -2.38 -12.90
CA TYR A 44 19.58 -3.74 -12.58
C TYR A 44 21.06 -3.98 -12.94
N ALA A 45 21.48 -3.66 -14.17
CA ALA A 45 22.86 -3.85 -14.60
C ALA A 45 23.85 -3.04 -13.74
N THR A 46 23.55 -1.76 -13.49
CA THR A 46 24.37 -0.87 -12.67
C THR A 46 24.51 -1.37 -11.23
N THR A 47 23.39 -1.67 -10.57
CA THR A 47 23.38 -2.11 -9.17
C THR A 47 23.96 -3.52 -9.01
N ARG A 48 23.83 -4.40 -10.01
CA ARG A 48 24.50 -5.70 -10.04
C ARG A 48 26.02 -5.54 -10.15
N THR A 49 26.49 -4.68 -11.04
CA THR A 49 27.93 -4.39 -11.18
C THR A 49 28.51 -3.76 -9.91
N LEU A 50 27.73 -2.91 -9.24
CA LEU A 50 28.15 -2.20 -8.03
C LEU A 50 27.82 -2.93 -6.73
N TYR A 51 27.32 -4.16 -6.81
CA TYR A 51 26.74 -4.85 -5.66
C TYR A 51 27.68 -4.86 -4.45
N ASP A 52 28.93 -5.27 -4.63
CA ASP A 52 29.91 -5.33 -3.55
C ASP A 52 30.59 -3.97 -3.24
N SER A 53 30.50 -3.01 -4.15
CA SER A 53 31.07 -1.66 -3.97
C SER A 53 30.18 -0.76 -3.11
N ILE A 54 28.85 -0.90 -3.25
CA ILE A 54 27.87 -0.20 -2.41
C ILE A 54 27.68 -1.05 -1.15
N ALA A 55 28.44 -0.72 -0.11
CA ALA A 55 28.48 -1.49 1.13
C ALA A 55 28.71 -0.58 2.34
N GLY A 56 28.06 -0.95 3.46
CA GLY A 56 28.22 -0.33 4.76
C GLY A 56 27.56 1.06 4.91
N PRO A 57 27.71 1.66 6.09
CA PRO A 57 27.17 2.99 6.39
C PRO A 57 27.70 4.08 5.47
N GLY A 58 26.83 5.01 5.09
CA GLY A 58 27.16 6.12 4.19
C GLY A 58 27.11 5.76 2.71
N ALA A 59 26.95 4.48 2.38
CA ALA A 59 26.68 4.06 1.01
C ALA A 59 25.19 4.16 0.66
N PHE A 60 24.84 4.45 -0.60
CA PHE A 60 23.44 4.69 -0.96
C PHE A 60 23.02 4.32 -2.40
N LEU A 61 21.72 4.08 -2.57
CA LEU A 61 21.00 4.10 -3.84
C LEU A 61 19.76 5.00 -3.70
N LEU A 62 19.72 6.11 -4.43
CA LEU A 62 18.53 6.96 -4.54
C LEU A 62 18.00 6.92 -5.96
N ALA A 63 16.80 6.38 -6.14
CA ALA A 63 16.14 6.27 -7.42
C ALA A 63 15.03 7.33 -7.57
N ALA A 64 15.20 8.24 -8.52
CA ALA A 64 14.33 9.38 -8.71
C ALA A 64 13.24 9.09 -9.77
N THR A 65 11.98 9.43 -9.48
CA THR A 65 10.83 9.19 -10.36
C THR A 65 9.94 10.43 -10.53
N ARG A 66 9.08 10.42 -11.55
CA ARG A 66 8.12 11.49 -11.90
C ARG A 66 6.68 10.95 -11.97
N LEU A 67 6.28 10.16 -10.98
CA LEU A 67 4.96 9.57 -10.88
C LEU A 67 3.89 10.58 -10.44
N GLY A 68 4.25 11.75 -9.91
CA GLY A 68 3.30 12.79 -9.51
C GLY A 68 3.57 13.42 -8.15
N GLY A 69 4.65 13.01 -7.47
CA GLY A 69 5.03 13.50 -6.15
C GLY A 69 4.42 12.70 -4.98
N MET A 70 3.52 11.76 -5.28
CA MET A 70 2.89 10.86 -4.30
C MET A 70 2.91 9.40 -4.78
N HIS A 71 3.93 9.03 -5.57
CA HIS A 71 4.12 7.68 -6.14
C HIS A 71 2.92 7.17 -6.96
N GLY A 72 2.10 8.07 -7.50
CA GLY A 72 0.87 7.72 -8.23
C GLY A 72 -0.32 7.35 -7.32
N TYR A 73 -0.23 7.54 -6.00
CA TYR A 73 -1.33 7.36 -5.04
C TYR A 73 -2.08 8.64 -4.70
N GLY A 74 -1.59 9.78 -5.21
CA GLY A 74 -2.27 11.05 -5.05
C GLY A 74 -3.61 11.10 -5.79
N PRO A 75 -4.36 12.20 -5.61
CA PRO A 75 -5.61 12.43 -6.34
C PRO A 75 -5.39 12.37 -7.85
N ASP A 76 -4.30 12.98 -8.32
CA ASP A 76 -3.90 12.95 -9.72
C ASP A 76 -3.31 11.59 -10.13
N ALA A 77 -3.61 11.20 -11.37
CA ALA A 77 -3.10 9.97 -11.98
C ALA A 77 -1.58 9.99 -12.11
N ALA A 78 -0.95 8.81 -12.08
CA ALA A 78 0.48 8.71 -12.33
C ALA A 78 0.87 9.25 -13.72
N THR A 79 1.72 10.28 -13.76
CA THR A 79 2.08 10.96 -15.03
C THR A 79 3.14 10.25 -15.86
N ALA A 80 4.02 9.48 -15.20
CA ALA A 80 5.11 8.75 -15.83
C ALA A 80 5.18 7.33 -15.24
N PRO A 81 4.20 6.44 -15.56
CA PRO A 81 4.03 5.16 -14.89
C PRO A 81 5.21 4.18 -15.03
N LEU A 82 6.13 4.32 -16.00
CA LEU A 82 7.29 3.44 -16.06
C LEU A 82 8.22 3.62 -14.85
N GLY A 83 8.12 4.74 -14.13
CA GLY A 83 8.75 4.93 -12.81
C GLY A 83 8.39 3.84 -11.80
N GLY A 84 7.23 3.18 -11.93
CA GLY A 84 6.82 2.04 -11.10
C GLY A 84 7.80 0.86 -11.15
N SER A 85 8.42 0.63 -12.31
CA SER A 85 9.44 -0.42 -12.44
C SER A 85 10.68 -0.11 -11.59
N VAL A 86 11.03 1.16 -11.46
CA VAL A 86 12.16 1.63 -10.67
C VAL A 86 11.85 1.60 -9.18
N THR A 87 10.65 2.01 -8.77
CA THR A 87 10.22 1.96 -7.36
C THR A 87 10.18 0.51 -6.85
N GLY A 88 9.57 -0.41 -7.62
CA GLY A 88 9.51 -1.83 -7.28
C GLY A 88 10.88 -2.48 -7.17
N PHE A 89 11.79 -2.21 -8.13
CA PHE A 89 13.18 -2.66 -8.07
C PHE A 89 13.87 -2.18 -6.79
N THR A 90 13.75 -0.88 -6.51
CA THR A 90 14.44 -0.20 -5.40
C THR A 90 14.03 -0.77 -4.05
N LYS A 91 12.75 -1.08 -3.86
CA LYS A 91 12.25 -1.71 -2.63
C LYS A 91 12.82 -3.12 -2.41
N SER A 92 12.83 -3.95 -3.45
CA SER A 92 13.42 -5.29 -3.35
C SER A 92 14.93 -5.24 -3.12
N TYR A 93 15.64 -4.31 -3.76
CA TYR A 93 17.06 -4.06 -3.51
C TYR A 93 17.32 -3.64 -2.06
N ASN A 94 16.46 -2.79 -1.48
CA ASN A 94 16.57 -2.42 -0.07
C ASN A 94 16.43 -3.64 0.86
N VAL A 95 15.46 -4.52 0.62
CA VAL A 95 15.29 -5.75 1.40
C VAL A 95 16.53 -6.65 1.29
N GLU A 96 17.06 -6.83 0.08
CA GLU A 96 18.26 -7.63 -0.15
C GLU A 96 19.50 -7.05 0.55
N GLN A 97 19.67 -5.72 0.54
CA GLN A 97 20.74 -5.06 1.30
C GLN A 97 20.62 -5.28 2.80
N GLY A 98 19.40 -5.19 3.36
CA GLY A 98 19.16 -5.44 4.78
C GLY A 98 19.49 -6.87 5.22
N MET A 99 19.40 -7.85 4.31
CA MET A 99 19.76 -9.26 4.60
C MET A 99 21.26 -9.56 4.46
N ARG A 100 22.01 -8.67 3.82
CA ARG A 100 23.44 -8.86 3.56
C ARG A 100 24.28 -8.21 4.66
N GLU A 101 25.30 -8.92 5.14
CA GLU A 101 26.19 -8.37 6.17
C GLU A 101 26.86 -7.06 5.71
N THR A 102 27.37 -7.03 4.48
CA THR A 102 27.96 -5.82 3.88
C THR A 102 26.92 -4.77 3.48
N GLY A 103 25.62 -5.10 3.47
CA GLY A 103 24.54 -4.17 3.15
C GLY A 103 23.97 -3.41 4.34
N LYS A 104 24.33 -3.80 5.58
CA LYS A 104 23.89 -3.08 6.79
C LYS A 104 24.34 -1.63 6.75
N GLY A 105 23.38 -0.72 6.90
CA GLY A 105 23.62 0.73 6.88
C GLY A 105 23.62 1.36 5.47
N VAL A 106 23.43 0.58 4.40
CA VAL A 106 23.22 1.12 3.04
C VAL A 106 21.84 1.78 2.98
N LEU A 107 21.81 3.06 2.61
CA LEU A 107 20.57 3.82 2.44
C LEU A 107 19.97 3.56 1.06
N VAL A 108 18.70 3.18 1.00
CA VAL A 108 18.02 2.94 -0.28
C VAL A 108 16.67 3.63 -0.29
N LYS A 109 16.44 4.52 -1.27
CA LYS A 109 15.19 5.26 -1.41
C LYS A 109 14.73 5.36 -2.85
N ALA A 110 13.42 5.32 -3.04
CA ALA A 110 12.73 5.76 -4.24
C ALA A 110 12.10 7.12 -3.95
N VAL A 111 12.56 8.17 -4.63
CA VAL A 111 12.11 9.55 -4.43
C VAL A 111 11.28 9.99 -5.62
N ASP A 112 10.03 10.30 -5.41
CA ASP A 112 9.09 10.73 -6.43
C ASP A 112 8.85 12.24 -6.38
N PHE A 113 8.71 12.85 -7.55
CA PHE A 113 8.50 14.28 -7.68
C PHE A 113 7.34 14.62 -8.60
N ALA A 114 6.61 15.67 -8.26
CA ALA A 114 5.53 16.22 -9.08
C ALA A 114 5.98 16.55 -10.51
N ALA A 115 5.08 16.42 -11.48
CA ALA A 115 5.38 16.77 -12.87
C ALA A 115 5.71 18.28 -13.05
N GLY A 116 5.04 19.16 -12.30
CA GLY A 116 5.23 20.61 -12.41
C GLY A 116 6.50 21.18 -11.77
N ARG A 117 7.37 20.35 -11.16
CA ARG A 117 8.53 20.80 -10.38
C ARG A 117 9.57 21.61 -11.18
N LYS A 118 10.30 22.50 -10.49
CA LYS A 118 11.49 23.17 -11.07
C LYS A 118 12.68 22.21 -11.10
N THR A 119 13.63 22.46 -11.98
CA THR A 119 14.78 21.55 -12.19
C THR A 119 15.76 21.51 -11.02
N ALA A 120 15.92 22.60 -10.26
CA ALA A 120 16.85 22.66 -9.13
C ALA A 120 16.35 21.86 -7.91
N ASP A 121 15.04 21.88 -7.65
CA ASP A 121 14.45 21.32 -6.43
C ASP A 121 14.75 19.81 -6.25
N PRO A 122 14.66 18.93 -7.29
CA PRO A 122 15.00 17.52 -7.15
C PRO A 122 16.45 17.26 -6.76
N ALA A 123 17.40 18.07 -7.22
CA ALA A 123 18.81 17.83 -6.90
C ALA A 123 19.06 18.08 -5.39
N ASP A 124 18.57 19.20 -4.86
CA ASP A 124 18.69 19.54 -3.45
C ASP A 124 17.95 18.52 -2.58
N GLN A 125 16.75 18.09 -3.00
CA GLN A 125 15.95 17.08 -2.29
C GLN A 125 16.62 15.70 -2.30
N LEU A 126 17.22 15.26 -3.40
CA LEU A 126 17.94 13.99 -3.46
C LEU A 126 19.18 14.00 -2.54
N ILE A 127 19.94 15.09 -2.54
CA ILE A 127 21.08 15.25 -1.62
C ILE A 127 20.59 15.23 -0.17
N ALA A 128 19.54 15.98 0.14
CA ALA A 128 18.92 16.01 1.46
C ALA A 128 18.49 14.61 1.91
N GLU A 129 17.77 13.86 1.06
CA GLU A 129 17.33 12.49 1.34
C GLU A 129 18.48 11.49 1.51
N THR A 130 19.69 11.83 1.09
CA THR A 130 20.89 11.01 1.32
C THR A 130 21.47 11.20 2.72
N LEU A 131 21.11 12.30 3.40
CA LEU A 131 21.70 12.73 4.66
C LEU A 131 20.85 12.43 5.91
N PHE A 132 19.56 12.12 5.76
CA PHE A 132 18.67 11.82 6.88
C PHE A 132 17.59 10.79 6.54
N ASP A 133 16.83 10.37 7.55
CA ASP A 133 15.71 9.42 7.48
C ASP A 133 16.08 8.08 6.81
N PRO A 134 16.75 7.17 7.53
CA PRO A 134 16.97 5.80 7.07
C PRO A 134 15.72 4.92 7.18
N GLY A 135 14.62 5.41 7.78
CA GLY A 135 13.42 4.62 8.07
C GLY A 135 12.50 4.45 6.86
N ILE A 136 12.48 5.42 5.95
CA ILE A 136 11.55 5.47 4.83
C ILE A 136 12.24 5.15 3.49
N VAL A 137 11.62 4.25 2.71
CA VAL A 137 12.10 3.89 1.36
C VAL A 137 11.38 4.66 0.27
N GLU A 138 10.05 4.81 0.34
CA GLU A 138 9.27 5.55 -0.67
C GLU A 138 9.00 6.96 -0.16
N VAL A 139 9.59 7.96 -0.83
CA VAL A 139 9.47 9.38 -0.46
C VAL A 139 8.88 10.14 -1.62
N GLY A 140 7.87 10.98 -1.39
CA GLY A 140 7.23 11.79 -2.40
C GLY A 140 7.35 13.28 -2.08
N TYR A 141 7.55 14.12 -3.09
CA TYR A 141 7.53 15.57 -2.96
C TYR A 141 6.50 16.22 -3.87
N VAL A 142 5.59 16.97 -3.26
CA VAL A 142 4.57 17.79 -3.93
C VAL A 142 4.30 19.03 -3.10
N ASP A 143 4.20 20.19 -3.75
CA ASP A 143 3.90 21.49 -3.13
C ASP A 143 4.74 21.82 -1.88
N GLY A 144 6.03 21.51 -1.92
CA GLY A 144 6.97 21.76 -0.82
C GLY A 144 6.84 20.81 0.37
N GLN A 145 5.95 19.84 0.31
CA GLN A 145 5.73 18.83 1.34
C GLN A 145 6.41 17.51 0.99
N ARG A 146 6.74 16.75 2.04
CA ARG A 146 7.34 15.42 1.97
C ARG A 146 6.33 14.38 2.43
N PHE A 147 5.97 13.46 1.55
CA PHE A 147 5.04 12.37 1.80
C PHE A 147 5.74 11.01 1.75
N THR A 148 5.07 10.01 2.29
CA THR A 148 5.42 8.59 2.17
C THR A 148 4.14 7.78 1.93
N VAL A 149 4.30 6.50 1.58
CA VAL A 149 3.19 5.60 1.24
C VAL A 149 2.94 4.64 2.39
N THR A 150 1.76 4.69 2.98
CA THR A 150 1.32 3.78 4.04
C THR A 150 0.01 3.08 3.66
N LEU A 151 -0.46 2.16 4.49
CA LEU A 151 -1.68 1.39 4.25
C LEU A 151 -2.84 1.97 5.05
N THR A 152 -4.01 2.00 4.41
CA THR A 152 -5.28 2.31 5.06
C THR A 152 -6.25 1.17 4.79
N GLU A 153 -6.80 0.58 5.85
CA GLU A 153 -7.85 -0.42 5.73
C GLU A 153 -9.17 0.26 5.35
N GLN A 154 -9.83 -0.24 4.31
CA GLN A 154 -11.09 0.30 3.81
C GLN A 154 -12.17 -0.79 3.71
N PRO A 155 -13.44 -0.46 3.97
CA PRO A 155 -14.55 -1.38 3.68
C PRO A 155 -14.61 -1.71 2.20
N ALA A 156 -14.90 -2.98 1.87
CA ALA A 156 -15.04 -3.41 0.48
C ALA A 156 -16.23 -2.76 -0.28
N ARG A 157 -17.19 -2.18 0.45
CA ARG A 157 -18.26 -1.36 -0.12
C ARG A 157 -17.97 0.09 0.21
N ASP A 158 -17.69 0.87 -0.82
CA ASP A 158 -17.41 2.31 -0.74
C ASP A 158 -18.66 3.18 -0.99
N GLY A 159 -19.82 2.55 -1.19
CA GLY A 159 -21.09 3.22 -1.49
C GLY A 159 -21.29 3.56 -2.97
N GLN A 160 -20.31 3.28 -3.85
CA GLN A 160 -20.45 3.42 -5.29
C GLN A 160 -21.03 2.15 -5.91
N PRO A 161 -21.79 2.26 -7.03
CA PRO A 161 -22.29 1.08 -7.73
C PRO A 161 -21.15 0.32 -8.41
N GLY A 162 -21.17 -1.00 -8.31
CA GLY A 162 -20.27 -1.88 -9.07
C GLY A 162 -20.78 -2.21 -10.47
N MET A 163 -19.99 -2.99 -11.20
CA MET A 163 -20.34 -3.53 -12.51
C MET A 163 -21.37 -4.66 -12.38
N THR A 164 -22.26 -4.77 -13.36
CA THR A 164 -23.11 -5.96 -13.53
C THR A 164 -22.34 -6.98 -14.36
N LEU A 165 -22.33 -8.23 -13.89
CA LEU A 165 -21.76 -9.37 -14.62
C LEU A 165 -22.90 -10.29 -15.07
N ASP A 166 -22.94 -10.61 -16.35
CA ASP A 166 -23.99 -11.38 -17.00
C ASP A 166 -23.46 -12.18 -18.21
N GLY A 167 -24.36 -12.82 -18.97
CA GLY A 167 -24.00 -13.68 -20.10
C GLY A 167 -23.35 -12.95 -21.27
N ASP A 168 -23.53 -11.62 -21.36
CA ASP A 168 -22.97 -10.77 -22.41
C ASP A 168 -21.63 -10.13 -21.99
N THR A 169 -21.14 -10.48 -20.80
CA THR A 169 -19.88 -9.99 -20.26
C THR A 169 -18.70 -10.72 -20.91
N VAL A 170 -17.80 -9.96 -21.55
CA VAL A 170 -16.60 -10.47 -22.21
C VAL A 170 -15.37 -10.31 -21.32
N PHE A 171 -14.79 -11.44 -20.93
CA PHE A 171 -13.58 -11.54 -20.13
C PHE A 171 -12.38 -11.88 -21.02
N VAL A 172 -11.26 -11.19 -20.82
CA VAL A 172 -9.95 -11.59 -21.35
C VAL A 172 -9.04 -11.88 -20.16
N VAL A 173 -8.55 -13.11 -20.05
CA VAL A 173 -7.78 -13.58 -18.90
C VAL A 173 -6.42 -14.10 -19.35
N THR A 174 -5.33 -13.48 -18.91
CA THR A 174 -3.98 -14.01 -19.13
C THR A 174 -3.50 -14.88 -17.98
N GLY A 175 -2.63 -15.85 -18.25
CA GLY A 175 -2.18 -16.79 -17.22
C GLY A 175 -3.28 -17.74 -16.78
N ALA A 176 -4.19 -18.09 -17.69
CA ALA A 176 -5.39 -18.87 -17.41
C ALA A 176 -5.09 -20.30 -16.90
N ALA A 177 -3.91 -20.84 -17.21
CA ALA A 177 -3.44 -22.14 -16.70
C ALA A 177 -2.80 -22.04 -15.30
N GLY A 178 -2.83 -20.86 -14.66
CA GLY A 178 -2.43 -20.69 -13.27
C GLY A 178 -3.46 -21.33 -12.33
N GLY A 179 -3.00 -22.09 -11.32
CA GLY A 179 -3.90 -22.78 -10.39
C GLY A 179 -4.90 -21.86 -9.69
N ILE A 180 -4.45 -20.66 -9.27
CA ILE A 180 -5.33 -19.66 -8.65
C ILE A 180 -6.18 -18.91 -9.66
N THR A 181 -5.61 -18.57 -10.83
CA THR A 181 -6.34 -17.91 -11.93
C THR A 181 -7.51 -18.77 -12.39
N SER A 182 -7.31 -20.09 -12.51
CA SER A 182 -8.36 -21.06 -12.85
C SER A 182 -9.51 -21.04 -11.84
N ALA A 183 -9.23 -20.98 -10.53
CA ALA A 183 -10.27 -20.88 -9.50
C ALA A 183 -11.06 -19.56 -9.58
N ILE A 184 -10.37 -18.46 -9.90
CA ILE A 184 -10.97 -17.14 -10.11
C ILE A 184 -11.85 -17.11 -11.36
N VAL A 185 -11.40 -17.74 -12.46
CA VAL A 185 -12.20 -17.93 -13.67
C VAL A 185 -13.47 -18.71 -13.34
N THR A 186 -13.39 -19.76 -12.52
CA THR A 186 -14.58 -20.50 -12.06
C THR A 186 -15.57 -19.59 -11.31
N ASP A 187 -15.11 -18.80 -10.33
CA ASP A 187 -16.00 -17.88 -9.58
C ASP A 187 -16.66 -16.84 -10.50
N LEU A 188 -15.90 -16.23 -11.41
CA LEU A 188 -16.43 -15.27 -12.38
C LEU A 188 -17.39 -15.91 -13.37
N ALA A 189 -17.12 -17.14 -13.83
CA ALA A 189 -17.98 -17.85 -14.76
C ALA A 189 -19.32 -18.25 -14.11
N VAL A 190 -19.30 -18.71 -12.85
CA VAL A 190 -20.52 -19.01 -12.09
C VAL A 190 -21.38 -17.76 -11.91
N ALA A 191 -20.77 -16.61 -11.67
CA ALA A 191 -21.48 -15.36 -11.47
C ALA A 191 -22.04 -14.73 -12.75
N SER A 192 -21.31 -14.83 -13.86
CA SER A 192 -21.65 -14.14 -15.13
C SER A 192 -22.33 -15.06 -16.14
N LYS A 193 -21.86 -16.31 -16.27
CA LYS A 193 -22.08 -17.16 -17.46
C LYS A 193 -21.63 -16.50 -18.77
N GLY A 194 -20.63 -15.63 -18.67
CA GLY A 194 -20.16 -14.81 -19.78
C GLY A 194 -19.27 -15.53 -20.79
N VAL A 195 -18.62 -14.73 -21.62
CA VAL A 195 -17.67 -15.17 -22.65
C VAL A 195 -16.24 -14.96 -22.15
N PHE A 196 -15.43 -16.01 -22.15
CA PHE A 196 -14.06 -16.00 -21.64
C PHE A 196 -13.05 -16.27 -22.75
N TYR A 197 -12.15 -15.33 -22.99
CA TYR A 197 -10.92 -15.51 -23.75
C TYR A 197 -9.79 -15.82 -22.77
N LEU A 198 -9.37 -17.09 -22.75
CA LEU A 198 -8.38 -17.63 -21.83
C LEU A 198 -7.03 -17.75 -22.56
N LEU A 199 -6.06 -16.94 -22.16
CA LEU A 199 -4.74 -16.84 -22.79
C LEU A 199 -3.67 -17.40 -21.86
N ASP A 200 -2.87 -18.33 -22.34
CA ASP A 200 -1.72 -18.87 -21.63
C ASP A 200 -0.65 -19.36 -22.61
N LEU A 201 0.57 -19.63 -22.15
CA LEU A 201 1.61 -20.26 -22.98
C LEU A 201 1.37 -21.77 -23.15
N VAL A 202 0.61 -22.38 -22.23
CA VAL A 202 0.32 -23.82 -22.26
C VAL A 202 -0.73 -24.12 -23.33
N ASP A 203 -0.49 -25.15 -24.13
CA ASP A 203 -1.47 -25.63 -25.10
C ASP A 203 -2.72 -26.19 -24.42
N SER A 204 -3.89 -26.01 -25.05
CA SER A 204 -5.12 -26.66 -24.58
C SER A 204 -4.98 -28.17 -24.72
N PRO A 205 -4.93 -28.94 -23.63
CA PRO A 205 -4.78 -30.39 -23.73
C PRO A 205 -6.10 -31.04 -24.19
N PRO A 206 -6.05 -32.26 -24.76
CA PRO A 206 -7.25 -33.05 -25.03
C PRO A 206 -8.02 -33.36 -23.74
N ARG A 207 -9.36 -33.34 -23.78
CA ARG A 207 -10.21 -33.66 -22.62
C ARG A 207 -9.99 -35.05 -22.06
N ASN A 208 -9.57 -35.98 -22.91
CA ASN A 208 -9.30 -37.38 -22.57
C ASN A 208 -7.81 -37.66 -22.33
N ASP A 209 -7.00 -36.64 -22.03
CA ASP A 209 -5.58 -36.82 -21.71
C ASP A 209 -5.42 -37.79 -20.51
N PRO A 210 -4.72 -38.92 -20.70
CA PRO A 210 -4.63 -39.97 -19.67
C PRO A 210 -3.78 -39.54 -18.47
N ASN A 211 -2.85 -38.61 -18.63
CA ASN A 211 -2.03 -38.09 -17.54
C ASN A 211 -2.83 -37.11 -16.68
N ILE A 212 -3.66 -36.27 -17.29
CA ILE A 212 -4.58 -35.38 -16.57
C ILE A 212 -5.63 -36.18 -15.80
N LEU A 213 -6.24 -37.19 -16.45
CA LEU A 213 -7.21 -38.05 -15.77
C LEU A 213 -6.59 -38.78 -14.58
N LEU A 214 -5.36 -39.29 -14.74
CA LEU A 214 -4.63 -39.92 -13.64
C LEU A 214 -4.22 -38.91 -12.56
N PHE A 215 -3.83 -37.69 -12.93
CA PHE A 215 -3.53 -36.62 -11.96
C PHE A 215 -4.73 -36.30 -11.06
N ARG A 216 -5.93 -36.20 -11.65
CA ARG A 216 -7.18 -35.92 -10.94
C ARG A 216 -7.60 -37.05 -9.98
N GLY A 217 -7.34 -38.30 -10.35
CA GLY A 217 -7.78 -39.49 -9.59
C GLY A 217 -6.76 -40.12 -8.64
N ASP A 218 -5.48 -40.17 -9.04
CA ASP A 218 -4.37 -40.79 -8.30
C ASP A 218 -3.02 -40.13 -8.65
N LYS A 219 -2.70 -39.02 -7.96
CA LYS A 219 -1.45 -38.28 -8.15
C LYS A 219 -0.19 -39.13 -7.86
N ASP A 220 -0.27 -40.05 -6.90
CA ASP A 220 0.83 -40.97 -6.59
C ASP A 220 0.99 -42.06 -7.65
N GLY A 221 -0.12 -42.50 -8.24
CA GLY A 221 -0.17 -43.32 -9.46
C GLY A 221 0.52 -42.64 -10.63
N LEU A 222 0.23 -41.35 -10.87
CA LEU A 222 0.91 -40.56 -11.90
C LEU A 222 2.41 -40.51 -11.65
N LYS A 223 2.84 -40.23 -10.41
CA LYS A 223 4.27 -40.17 -10.06
C LYS A 223 4.97 -41.51 -10.35
N ARG A 224 4.36 -42.64 -9.99
CA ARG A 224 4.88 -43.97 -10.30
C ARG A 224 4.98 -44.22 -11.80
N LYS A 225 3.93 -43.89 -12.55
CA LYS A 225 3.90 -44.00 -14.02
C LYS A 225 5.05 -43.23 -14.68
N LEU A 226 5.26 -41.97 -14.29
CA LEU A 226 6.32 -41.13 -14.87
C LEU A 226 7.73 -41.67 -14.56
N ILE A 227 7.94 -42.23 -13.37
CA ILE A 227 9.20 -42.90 -12.99
C ILE A 227 9.45 -44.13 -13.87
N ASP A 228 8.43 -44.96 -14.08
CA ASP A 228 8.56 -46.18 -14.87
C ASP A 228 8.76 -45.88 -16.35
N GLU A 229 8.09 -44.85 -16.89
CA GLU A 229 8.31 -44.35 -18.25
C GLU A 229 9.74 -43.80 -18.44
N ALA A 230 10.25 -43.04 -17.47
CA ALA A 230 11.63 -42.55 -17.51
C ALA A 230 12.64 -43.71 -17.51
N LYS A 231 12.44 -44.72 -16.66
CA LYS A 231 13.28 -45.93 -16.65
C LYS A 231 13.19 -46.68 -17.98
N ALA A 232 12.00 -46.80 -18.56
CA ALA A 232 11.80 -47.47 -19.85
C ALA A 232 12.51 -46.74 -21.01
N ARG A 233 12.66 -45.41 -20.93
CA ARG A 233 13.48 -44.61 -21.87
C ARG A 233 14.99 -44.66 -21.58
N GLY A 234 15.43 -45.39 -20.57
CA GLY A 234 16.84 -45.46 -20.16
C GLY A 234 17.33 -44.21 -19.40
N GLU A 235 16.41 -43.34 -18.98
CA GLU A 235 16.73 -42.17 -18.16
C GLU A 235 16.86 -42.59 -16.69
N ARG A 236 17.73 -41.91 -15.92
CA ARG A 236 17.79 -42.06 -14.47
C ARG A 236 16.83 -41.04 -13.83
N PRO A 237 15.62 -41.44 -13.39
CA PRO A 237 14.66 -40.49 -12.84
C PRO A 237 15.20 -39.88 -11.54
N THR A 238 15.27 -38.56 -11.50
CA THR A 238 15.55 -37.80 -10.28
C THR A 238 14.26 -37.16 -9.76
N PRO A 239 14.12 -36.89 -8.45
CA PRO A 239 12.94 -36.22 -7.90
C PRO A 239 12.61 -34.92 -8.63
N VAL A 240 13.62 -34.09 -8.90
CA VAL A 240 13.46 -32.79 -9.61
C VAL A 240 12.91 -32.97 -11.03
N MET A 241 13.37 -33.98 -11.76
CA MET A 241 12.86 -34.26 -13.12
C MET A 241 11.39 -34.67 -13.10
N ILE A 242 11.02 -35.56 -12.16
CA ILE A 242 9.64 -36.05 -12.04
C ILE A 242 8.71 -34.94 -11.56
N ASP A 243 9.12 -34.16 -10.57
CA ASP A 243 8.35 -33.03 -10.07
C ASP A 243 8.13 -31.99 -11.18
N LYS A 244 9.14 -31.74 -12.03
CA LYS A 244 8.98 -30.86 -13.21
C LYS A 244 7.94 -31.37 -14.20
N GLN A 245 7.89 -32.68 -14.47
CA GLN A 245 6.87 -33.28 -15.33
C GLN A 245 5.47 -33.21 -14.71
N ILE A 246 5.35 -33.47 -13.40
CA ILE A 246 4.08 -33.32 -12.67
C ILE A 246 3.60 -31.87 -12.72
N MET A 247 4.49 -30.88 -12.55
CA MET A 247 4.12 -29.48 -12.65
C MET A 247 3.64 -29.08 -14.05
N ALA A 248 4.20 -29.66 -15.11
CA ALA A 248 3.72 -29.45 -16.47
C ALA A 248 2.30 -30.01 -16.65
N ILE A 249 2.04 -31.23 -16.15
CA ILE A 249 0.71 -31.86 -16.20
C ILE A 249 -0.30 -31.07 -15.35
N GLU A 250 0.09 -30.60 -14.17
CA GLU A 250 -0.75 -29.77 -13.31
C GLU A 250 -1.14 -28.46 -14.00
N ARG A 251 -0.24 -27.83 -14.75
CA ARG A 251 -0.57 -26.65 -15.56
C ARG A 251 -1.54 -26.99 -16.70
N SER A 252 -1.32 -28.08 -17.42
CA SER A 252 -2.25 -28.52 -18.46
C SER A 252 -3.64 -28.87 -17.86
N GLU A 253 -3.68 -29.49 -16.68
CA GLU A 253 -4.94 -29.74 -15.96
C GLU A 253 -5.64 -28.44 -15.59
N ALA A 254 -4.92 -27.44 -15.09
CA ALA A 254 -5.50 -26.13 -14.75
C ALA A 254 -6.05 -25.40 -15.98
N ALA A 255 -5.37 -25.47 -17.13
CA ALA A 255 -5.86 -24.95 -18.41
C ALA A 255 -7.19 -25.61 -18.80
N LEU A 256 -7.24 -26.94 -18.78
CA LEU A 256 -8.45 -27.70 -19.11
C LEU A 256 -9.58 -27.40 -18.11
N ARG A 257 -9.26 -27.34 -16.82
CA ARG A 257 -10.21 -27.05 -15.74
C ARG A 257 -10.84 -25.66 -15.90
N ALA A 258 -10.07 -24.66 -16.33
CA ALA A 258 -10.60 -23.32 -16.59
C ALA A 258 -11.66 -23.35 -17.71
N VAL A 259 -11.37 -24.05 -18.81
CA VAL A 259 -12.32 -24.25 -19.92
C VAL A 259 -13.57 -25.01 -19.45
N GLU A 260 -13.39 -26.16 -18.81
CA GLU A 260 -14.50 -26.99 -18.30
C GLU A 260 -15.37 -26.24 -17.30
N SER A 261 -14.79 -25.41 -16.44
CA SER A 261 -15.53 -24.62 -15.44
C SER A 261 -16.42 -23.56 -16.09
N VAL A 262 -15.92 -22.88 -17.12
CA VAL A 262 -16.70 -21.87 -17.85
C VAL A 262 -17.90 -22.52 -18.53
N GLU A 263 -17.68 -23.63 -19.23
CA GLU A 263 -18.74 -24.36 -19.93
C GLU A 263 -19.75 -24.96 -18.95
N ALA A 264 -19.30 -25.52 -17.82
CA ALA A 264 -20.17 -26.08 -16.79
C ALA A 264 -21.05 -25.02 -16.13
N ALA A 265 -20.58 -23.77 -16.02
CA ALA A 265 -21.38 -22.64 -15.56
C ALA A 265 -22.40 -22.15 -16.62
N GLY A 266 -22.28 -22.61 -17.86
CA GLY A 266 -23.11 -22.21 -19.00
C GLY A 266 -22.54 -21.03 -19.81
N GLY A 267 -21.27 -20.66 -19.58
CA GLY A 267 -20.56 -19.65 -20.36
C GLY A 267 -19.85 -20.22 -21.59
N THR A 268 -19.15 -19.35 -22.33
CA THR A 268 -18.39 -19.72 -23.53
C THR A 268 -16.90 -19.55 -23.29
N ALA A 269 -16.09 -20.61 -23.50
CA ALA A 269 -14.64 -20.57 -23.37
C ALA A 269 -13.93 -20.57 -24.74
N ASN A 270 -13.08 -19.58 -24.97
CA ASN A 270 -12.17 -19.48 -26.11
C ASN A 270 -10.74 -19.54 -25.57
N TYR A 271 -10.07 -20.68 -25.72
CA TYR A 271 -8.70 -20.86 -25.19
C TYR A 271 -7.66 -20.64 -26.30
N HIS A 272 -6.65 -19.83 -25.99
CA HIS A 272 -5.54 -19.53 -26.90
C HIS A 272 -4.19 -19.81 -26.24
N SER A 273 -3.40 -20.67 -26.87
CA SER A 273 -1.97 -20.84 -26.56
C SER A 273 -1.21 -19.69 -27.23
N VAL A 274 -0.69 -18.76 -26.44
CA VAL A 274 -0.04 -17.54 -26.93
C VAL A 274 1.06 -17.08 -25.97
N ASN A 275 2.20 -16.69 -26.53
CA ASN A 275 3.23 -15.98 -25.78
C ASN A 275 2.83 -14.51 -25.64
N LEU A 276 2.62 -14.04 -24.40
CA LEU A 276 2.23 -12.64 -24.13
C LEU A 276 3.30 -11.61 -24.57
N MET A 277 4.55 -12.03 -24.77
CA MET A 277 5.61 -11.16 -25.31
C MET A 277 5.57 -11.02 -26.84
N ASP A 278 4.71 -11.79 -27.52
CA ASP A 278 4.43 -11.66 -28.95
C ASP A 278 3.23 -10.72 -29.17
N GLY A 279 3.53 -9.44 -29.35
CA GLY A 279 2.51 -8.41 -29.51
C GLY A 279 1.60 -8.63 -30.74
N ALA A 280 2.10 -9.25 -31.81
CA ALA A 280 1.30 -9.51 -33.01
C ALA A 280 0.30 -10.64 -32.77
N ALA A 281 0.72 -11.71 -32.09
CA ALA A 281 -0.17 -12.80 -31.70
C ALA A 281 -1.25 -12.35 -30.71
N VAL A 282 -0.88 -11.50 -29.73
CA VAL A 282 -1.85 -10.88 -28.80
C VAL A 282 -2.84 -9.98 -29.55
N ALA A 283 -2.36 -9.16 -30.48
CA ALA A 283 -3.22 -8.28 -31.27
C ALA A 283 -4.26 -9.05 -32.09
N ALA A 284 -3.88 -10.16 -32.73
CA ALA A 284 -4.80 -10.99 -33.50
C ALA A 284 -5.99 -11.51 -32.66
N ILE A 285 -5.75 -11.88 -31.39
CA ILE A 285 -6.81 -12.33 -30.48
C ILE A 285 -7.73 -11.17 -30.08
N VAL A 286 -7.16 -9.99 -29.81
CA VAL A 286 -7.94 -8.79 -29.48
C VAL A 286 -8.76 -8.30 -30.67
N ASP A 287 -8.26 -8.43 -31.89
CA ASP A 287 -9.00 -8.13 -33.12
C ASP A 287 -10.17 -9.10 -33.33
N GLU A 288 -10.00 -10.39 -33.03
CA GLU A 288 -11.11 -11.33 -33.01
C GLU A 288 -12.22 -10.90 -32.03
N ILE A 289 -11.83 -10.48 -30.82
CA ILE A 289 -12.77 -9.96 -29.81
C ILE A 289 -13.46 -8.68 -30.32
N ARG A 290 -12.70 -7.79 -30.97
CA ARG A 290 -13.21 -6.55 -31.58
C ARG A 290 -14.29 -6.84 -32.60
N GLU A 291 -14.04 -7.78 -33.50
CA GLU A 291 -14.96 -8.13 -34.59
C GLU A 291 -16.25 -8.77 -34.07
N ARG A 292 -16.15 -9.61 -33.03
CA ARG A 292 -17.31 -10.36 -32.49
C ARG A 292 -18.15 -9.56 -31.49
N TYR A 293 -17.50 -8.81 -30.60
CA TYR A 293 -18.17 -8.20 -29.45
C TYR A 293 -17.99 -6.68 -29.38
N GLY A 294 -16.93 -6.13 -30.00
CA GLY A 294 -16.66 -4.68 -30.02
C GLY A 294 -16.24 -4.08 -28.67
N LYS A 295 -16.11 -4.89 -27.61
CA LYS A 295 -15.77 -4.48 -26.24
C LYS A 295 -15.02 -5.57 -25.49
N ILE A 296 -14.31 -5.17 -24.43
CA ILE A 296 -13.85 -6.06 -23.37
C ILE A 296 -14.47 -5.54 -22.06
N ASP A 297 -15.30 -6.33 -21.39
CA ASP A 297 -15.89 -5.86 -20.13
C ASP A 297 -14.86 -5.98 -18.99
N VAL A 298 -14.09 -7.08 -18.94
CA VAL A 298 -13.06 -7.31 -17.93
C VAL A 298 -11.77 -7.86 -18.55
N LEU A 299 -10.67 -7.12 -18.41
CA LEU A 299 -9.32 -7.57 -18.74
C LEU A 299 -8.58 -7.98 -17.45
N LEU A 300 -8.46 -9.28 -17.21
CA LEU A 300 -7.76 -9.86 -16.07
C LEU A 300 -6.34 -10.29 -16.48
N HIS A 301 -5.33 -9.55 -16.02
CA HIS A 301 -3.93 -9.82 -16.35
C HIS A 301 -3.23 -10.57 -15.19
N ALA A 302 -3.24 -11.90 -15.24
CA ALA A 302 -2.61 -12.78 -14.24
C ALA A 302 -1.35 -13.51 -14.76
N GLY A 303 -0.98 -13.31 -16.03
CA GLY A 303 0.23 -13.84 -16.63
C GLY A 303 1.49 -13.43 -15.87
N GLY A 304 2.37 -14.39 -15.58
CA GLY A 304 3.58 -14.15 -14.81
C GLY A 304 4.35 -15.44 -14.48
N LEU A 305 5.61 -15.29 -14.12
CA LEU A 305 6.47 -16.36 -13.63
C LEU A 305 7.47 -15.83 -12.59
N LEU A 306 8.09 -16.75 -11.85
CA LEU A 306 9.05 -16.45 -10.79
C LEU A 306 10.37 -17.18 -11.04
N ILE A 307 11.49 -16.47 -10.91
CA ILE A 307 12.84 -17.03 -10.94
C ILE A 307 13.67 -16.34 -9.85
N ASP A 308 13.42 -16.65 -8.58
CA ASP A 308 14.04 -15.89 -7.48
C ASP A 308 15.55 -16.14 -7.38
N ARG A 309 16.33 -15.04 -7.42
CA ARG A 309 17.80 -15.00 -7.25
C ARG A 309 18.18 -13.63 -6.73
N THR A 310 19.14 -13.59 -5.82
CA THR A 310 19.81 -12.34 -5.44
C THR A 310 20.47 -11.70 -6.66
N LEU A 311 20.71 -10.40 -6.59
CA LEU A 311 21.15 -9.59 -7.71
C LEU A 311 22.43 -10.11 -8.41
N PRO A 312 23.47 -10.61 -7.70
CA PRO A 312 24.66 -11.17 -8.36
C PRO A 312 24.36 -12.41 -9.19
N ASP A 313 23.50 -13.29 -8.67
CA ASP A 313 23.18 -14.59 -9.25
C ASP A 313 22.06 -14.52 -10.29
N LYS A 314 21.29 -13.42 -10.30
CA LYS A 314 20.28 -13.14 -11.29
C LYS A 314 20.94 -12.91 -12.65
N GLN A 315 20.60 -13.74 -13.65
CA GLN A 315 21.11 -13.53 -15.01
C GLN A 315 20.26 -12.49 -15.75
N PRO A 316 20.84 -11.70 -16.68
CA PRO A 316 20.11 -10.67 -17.40
C PRO A 316 18.88 -11.19 -18.15
N GLU A 317 18.97 -12.39 -18.72
CA GLU A 317 17.87 -13.04 -19.46
C GLU A 317 16.75 -13.47 -18.52
N GLN A 318 17.08 -13.86 -17.28
CA GLN A 318 16.09 -14.19 -16.26
C GLN A 318 15.36 -12.94 -15.78
N PHE A 319 16.09 -11.86 -15.53
CA PHE A 319 15.52 -10.56 -15.19
C PHE A 319 14.54 -10.09 -16.27
N ALA A 320 15.00 -10.10 -17.53
CA ALA A 320 14.19 -9.70 -18.67
C ALA A 320 12.93 -10.57 -18.79
N LEU A 321 13.05 -11.90 -18.71
CA LEU A 321 11.91 -12.81 -18.85
C LEU A 321 10.82 -12.59 -17.78
N VAL A 322 11.19 -12.50 -16.51
CA VAL A 322 10.23 -12.29 -15.41
C VAL A 322 9.53 -10.94 -15.55
N PHE A 323 10.29 -9.90 -15.91
CA PHE A 323 9.76 -8.55 -16.07
C PHE A 323 8.86 -8.43 -17.30
N ASP A 324 9.36 -8.85 -18.46
CA ASP A 324 8.74 -8.62 -19.77
C ASP A 324 7.43 -9.41 -19.92
N VAL A 325 7.28 -10.61 -19.35
CA VAL A 325 6.00 -11.36 -19.41
C VAL A 325 4.82 -10.56 -18.83
N LYS A 326 5.05 -9.81 -17.74
CA LYS A 326 4.04 -8.94 -17.13
C LYS A 326 3.94 -7.61 -17.87
N ALA A 327 5.08 -6.94 -18.04
CA ALA A 327 5.12 -5.59 -18.62
C ALA A 327 4.64 -5.58 -20.08
N ASP A 328 5.25 -6.39 -20.94
CA ASP A 328 4.90 -6.44 -22.37
C ASP A 328 3.53 -7.07 -22.59
N GLY A 329 3.15 -8.06 -21.77
CA GLY A 329 1.86 -8.72 -21.87
C GLY A 329 0.70 -7.75 -21.60
N PHE A 330 0.78 -6.98 -20.52
CA PHE A 330 -0.23 -5.96 -20.22
C PHE A 330 -0.23 -4.84 -21.26
N PHE A 331 0.95 -4.33 -21.63
CA PHE A 331 1.07 -3.29 -22.65
C PHE A 331 0.48 -3.71 -24.00
N SER A 332 0.78 -4.92 -24.48
CA SER A 332 0.30 -5.44 -25.76
C SER A 332 -1.22 -5.55 -25.80
N LEU A 333 -1.85 -6.00 -24.70
CA LEU A 333 -3.31 -6.06 -24.59
C LEU A 333 -3.96 -4.68 -24.67
N ILE A 334 -3.44 -3.70 -23.90
CA ILE A 334 -3.97 -2.34 -23.89
C ILE A 334 -3.76 -1.64 -25.23
N LYS A 335 -2.60 -1.85 -25.87
CA LYS A 335 -2.27 -1.30 -27.18
C LYS A 335 -3.19 -1.87 -28.26
N ALA A 336 -3.40 -3.18 -28.29
CA ALA A 336 -4.30 -3.83 -29.24
C ALA A 336 -5.77 -3.40 -29.03
N ALA A 337 -6.15 -3.14 -27.78
CA ALA A 337 -7.46 -2.60 -27.42
C ALA A 337 -7.57 -1.07 -27.57
N LYS A 338 -6.65 -0.39 -28.27
CA LYS A 338 -6.76 1.06 -28.54
C LYS A 338 -8.10 1.37 -29.23
N GLY A 339 -8.80 2.39 -28.74
CA GLY A 339 -10.14 2.76 -29.22
C GLY A 339 -11.26 1.74 -28.95
N MET A 340 -10.98 0.61 -28.30
CA MET A 340 -12.00 -0.32 -27.83
C MET A 340 -12.40 0.03 -26.38
N PRO A 341 -13.71 0.03 -26.04
CA PRO A 341 -14.15 0.12 -24.67
C PRO A 341 -13.61 -1.03 -23.82
N ILE A 342 -13.03 -0.69 -22.67
CA ILE A 342 -12.67 -1.64 -21.61
C ILE A 342 -13.40 -1.24 -20.33
N GLY A 343 -14.25 -2.11 -19.79
CA GLY A 343 -14.99 -1.82 -18.56
C GLY A 343 -14.08 -1.74 -17.34
N ALA A 344 -13.32 -2.81 -17.08
CA ALA A 344 -12.32 -2.85 -16.02
C ALA A 344 -11.05 -3.57 -16.46
N THR A 345 -9.91 -3.16 -15.91
CA THR A 345 -8.67 -3.95 -15.92
C THR A 345 -8.36 -4.39 -14.50
N VAL A 346 -7.99 -5.66 -14.32
CA VAL A 346 -7.54 -6.20 -13.05
C VAL A 346 -6.15 -6.81 -13.27
N ALA A 347 -5.12 -6.11 -12.80
CA ALA A 347 -3.74 -6.57 -12.90
C ALA A 347 -3.34 -7.34 -11.63
N PHE A 348 -2.78 -8.54 -11.77
CA PHE A 348 -2.19 -9.24 -10.63
C PHE A 348 -0.82 -8.67 -10.35
N SER A 349 -0.77 -7.89 -9.28
CA SER A 349 0.45 -7.44 -8.63
C SER A 349 0.82 -8.42 -7.51
N SER A 350 1.69 -8.00 -6.59
CA SER A 350 2.20 -8.79 -5.48
C SER A 350 2.65 -7.88 -4.35
N VAL A 351 2.55 -8.37 -3.11
CA VAL A 351 3.21 -7.74 -1.96
C VAL A 351 4.73 -7.56 -2.14
N ALA A 352 5.36 -8.35 -3.01
CA ALA A 352 6.76 -8.12 -3.40
C ALA A 352 6.94 -6.80 -4.19
N GLY A 353 5.96 -6.39 -4.99
CA GLY A 353 5.91 -5.08 -5.63
C GLY A 353 5.70 -3.97 -4.60
N ARG A 354 4.82 -4.18 -3.62
CA ARG A 354 4.53 -3.18 -2.58
C ARG A 354 5.66 -2.96 -1.59
N PHE A 355 6.19 -4.02 -0.98
CA PHE A 355 7.18 -3.93 0.12
C PHE A 355 8.61 -4.26 -0.31
N GLY A 356 8.78 -4.85 -1.50
CA GLY A 356 10.02 -5.53 -1.86
C GLY A 356 10.08 -6.95 -1.30
N ASN A 357 10.89 -7.80 -1.92
CA ASN A 357 11.27 -9.09 -1.34
C ASN A 357 12.68 -9.48 -1.79
N ASN A 358 13.39 -10.27 -0.98
CA ASN A 358 14.75 -10.68 -1.27
C ASN A 358 14.82 -11.54 -2.54
N GLY A 359 15.74 -11.24 -3.45
CA GLY A 359 15.93 -11.98 -4.71
C GLY A 359 14.80 -11.84 -5.74
N GLN A 360 13.91 -10.86 -5.57
CA GLN A 360 12.74 -10.63 -6.43
C GLN A 360 12.73 -9.24 -7.08
N SER A 361 13.89 -8.69 -7.42
CA SER A 361 14.00 -7.29 -7.89
C SER A 361 13.33 -7.02 -9.23
N ASP A 362 13.35 -7.98 -10.16
CA ASP A 362 12.58 -7.96 -11.40
C ASP A 362 11.08 -8.15 -11.19
N TYR A 363 10.70 -9.10 -10.34
CA TYR A 363 9.29 -9.37 -10.05
C TYR A 363 8.65 -8.18 -9.34
N ALA A 364 9.31 -7.60 -8.34
CA ALA A 364 8.86 -6.40 -7.66
C ALA A 364 8.72 -5.22 -8.64
N ALA A 365 9.72 -5.01 -9.51
CA ALA A 365 9.66 -4.01 -10.57
C ALA A 365 8.44 -4.18 -11.49
N ALA A 366 8.20 -5.40 -11.97
CA ALA A 366 7.10 -5.65 -12.89
C ALA A 366 5.72 -5.46 -12.24
N ASN A 367 5.57 -5.86 -10.98
CA ASN A 367 4.30 -5.73 -10.27
C ASN A 367 3.98 -4.26 -9.93
N ASP A 368 4.94 -3.51 -9.39
CA ASP A 368 4.72 -2.09 -9.05
C ASP A 368 4.53 -1.24 -10.33
N LEU A 369 5.14 -1.61 -11.47
CA LEU A 369 4.81 -1.04 -12.78
C LEU A 369 3.32 -1.18 -13.11
N LEU A 370 2.72 -2.36 -12.90
CA LEU A 370 1.29 -2.57 -13.15
C LEU A 370 0.41 -1.71 -12.23
N CYS A 371 0.84 -1.48 -10.98
CA CYS A 371 0.17 -0.56 -10.06
C CYS A 371 0.19 0.88 -10.58
N LYS A 372 1.35 1.37 -11.04
CA LYS A 372 1.45 2.73 -11.58
C LYS A 372 0.74 2.90 -12.92
N LEU A 373 0.74 1.87 -13.78
CA LEU A 373 -0.07 1.86 -15.00
C LEU A 373 -1.56 1.95 -14.69
N SER A 374 -2.04 1.18 -13.70
CA SER A 374 -3.43 1.24 -13.25
C SER A 374 -3.81 2.63 -12.73
N SER A 375 -2.89 3.31 -12.02
CA SER A 375 -3.07 4.71 -11.64
C SER A 375 -3.12 5.64 -12.85
N SER A 376 -2.13 5.53 -13.75
CA SER A 376 -2.00 6.38 -14.95
C SER A 376 -3.22 6.31 -15.86
N MET A 377 -3.84 5.12 -16.00
CA MET A 377 -5.06 4.91 -16.79
C MET A 377 -6.21 5.86 -16.44
N ARG A 378 -6.27 6.39 -15.20
CA ARG A 378 -7.29 7.38 -14.83
C ARG A 378 -7.24 8.64 -15.72
N SER A 379 -6.09 8.97 -16.30
CA SER A 379 -5.92 10.18 -17.13
C SER A 379 -6.26 9.99 -18.62
N TRP A 380 -5.94 8.83 -19.21
CA TRP A 380 -6.09 8.57 -20.65
C TRP A 380 -7.15 7.51 -20.99
N ARG A 381 -7.64 6.76 -19.99
CA ARG A 381 -8.81 5.87 -20.05
C ARG A 381 -9.70 6.03 -18.80
N PRO A 382 -10.25 7.24 -18.53
CA PRO A 382 -11.03 7.50 -17.32
C PRO A 382 -12.28 6.59 -17.17
N GLU A 383 -12.86 6.15 -18.30
CA GLU A 383 -14.00 5.23 -18.33
C GLU A 383 -13.63 3.80 -17.93
N THR A 384 -12.35 3.41 -18.03
CA THR A 384 -11.89 2.09 -17.63
C THR A 384 -11.55 2.09 -16.15
N ARG A 385 -12.18 1.19 -15.40
CA ARG A 385 -11.87 1.00 -13.98
C ARG A 385 -10.63 0.11 -13.82
N ALA A 386 -9.48 0.75 -13.65
CA ALA A 386 -8.21 0.04 -13.51
C ALA A 386 -7.91 -0.30 -12.04
N ILE A 387 -7.65 -1.58 -11.76
CA ILE A 387 -7.35 -2.13 -10.44
C ILE A 387 -6.05 -2.95 -10.53
N ALA A 388 -5.12 -2.71 -9.61
CA ALA A 388 -4.00 -3.60 -9.37
C ALA A 388 -4.17 -4.26 -8.00
N ILE A 389 -4.01 -5.58 -7.92
CA ILE A 389 -4.18 -6.32 -6.66
C ILE A 389 -2.83 -6.89 -6.23
N ASP A 390 -2.32 -6.41 -5.11
CA ASP A 390 -1.17 -6.98 -4.42
C ASP A 390 -1.61 -8.19 -3.60
N TRP A 391 -1.40 -9.37 -4.19
CA TRP A 391 -1.64 -10.62 -3.48
C TRP A 391 -0.51 -10.95 -2.52
N THR A 392 -0.84 -11.37 -1.29
CA THR A 392 0.10 -12.10 -0.43
C THR A 392 0.29 -13.54 -0.92
N ALA A 393 1.16 -14.28 -0.23
CA ALA A 393 1.36 -15.69 -0.49
C ALA A 393 0.05 -16.48 -0.29
N TRP A 394 -0.49 -17.04 -1.36
CA TRP A 394 -1.66 -17.91 -1.30
C TRP A 394 -1.37 -19.22 -0.56
N GLY A 395 -2.22 -19.54 0.41
CA GLY A 395 -2.26 -20.84 1.06
C GLY A 395 -2.82 -21.89 0.11
N GLU A 396 -2.41 -23.15 0.30
CA GLU A 396 -2.93 -24.35 -0.39
C GLU A 396 -2.68 -24.44 -1.91
N ILE A 397 -2.83 -23.35 -2.66
CA ILE A 397 -2.78 -23.29 -4.12
C ILE A 397 -1.73 -22.27 -4.58
N GLY A 398 -1.10 -22.54 -5.72
CA GLY A 398 -0.19 -21.58 -6.38
C GLY A 398 1.28 -21.78 -6.02
N MET A 399 2.10 -20.81 -6.42
CA MET A 399 3.57 -20.93 -6.34
C MET A 399 4.10 -20.83 -4.90
N ALA A 400 3.38 -20.13 -4.01
CA ALA A 400 3.81 -19.86 -2.64
C ALA A 400 3.42 -20.96 -1.62
N SER A 401 2.54 -21.90 -1.98
CA SER A 401 2.12 -23.00 -1.08
C SER A 401 3.14 -24.14 -0.97
N ARG A 402 4.33 -23.99 -1.56
CA ARG A 402 5.34 -25.05 -1.72
C ARG A 402 6.61 -24.76 -0.93
N GLY A 403 7.33 -25.82 -0.58
CA GLY A 403 8.65 -25.71 0.06
C GLY A 403 8.61 -25.12 1.46
N SER A 404 9.62 -24.32 1.81
CA SER A 404 9.76 -23.71 3.14
C SER A 404 8.97 -22.41 3.33
N VAL A 405 8.28 -21.93 2.29
CA VAL A 405 7.58 -20.63 2.31
C VAL A 405 6.55 -20.55 3.45
N PRO A 406 5.66 -21.54 3.68
CA PRO A 406 4.69 -21.46 4.77
C PRO A 406 5.33 -21.32 6.15
N THR A 407 6.41 -22.06 6.41
CA THR A 407 7.17 -22.01 7.66
C THR A 407 7.83 -20.65 7.87
N ILE A 408 8.40 -20.08 6.80
CA ILE A 408 9.04 -18.75 6.84
C ILE A 408 7.99 -17.66 7.11
N MET A 409 6.86 -17.68 6.40
CA MET A 409 5.78 -16.70 6.60
C MET A 409 5.26 -16.74 8.03
N ALA A 410 4.99 -17.93 8.57
CA ALA A 410 4.56 -18.09 9.95
C ALA A 410 5.59 -17.55 10.96
N ALA A 411 6.89 -17.77 10.73
CA ALA A 411 7.95 -17.25 11.60
C ALA A 411 8.06 -15.72 11.56
N LEU A 412 7.66 -15.10 10.44
CA LEU A 412 7.59 -13.64 10.26
C LEU A 412 6.23 -13.06 10.70
N GLY A 413 5.32 -13.87 11.24
CA GLY A 413 3.98 -13.44 11.64
C GLY A 413 3.07 -13.03 10.47
N ILE A 414 3.38 -13.50 9.26
CA ILE A 414 2.63 -13.25 8.02
C ILE A 414 1.65 -14.41 7.78
N ASP A 415 0.38 -14.08 7.61
CA ASP A 415 -0.64 -15.06 7.24
C ASP A 415 -0.61 -15.33 5.74
N MET A 416 -0.67 -16.61 5.37
CA MET A 416 -0.95 -17.00 3.99
C MET A 416 -2.43 -16.71 3.67
N LEU A 417 -2.71 -16.23 2.46
CA LEU A 417 -4.07 -15.92 2.02
C LEU A 417 -4.85 -17.20 1.71
N PRO A 418 -5.94 -17.51 2.44
CA PRO A 418 -6.76 -18.67 2.12
C PRO A 418 -7.48 -18.49 0.77
N PRO A 419 -7.53 -19.51 -0.11
CA PRO A 419 -8.22 -19.43 -1.40
C PRO A 419 -9.67 -18.96 -1.29
N GLU A 420 -10.42 -19.41 -0.29
CA GLU A 420 -11.81 -19.05 -0.04
C GLU A 420 -12.01 -17.57 0.29
N ALA A 421 -10.99 -16.90 0.84
CA ALA A 421 -11.02 -15.47 1.10
C ALA A 421 -10.56 -14.67 -0.14
N GLY A 422 -9.52 -15.12 -0.82
CA GLY A 422 -8.94 -14.39 -1.93
C GLY A 422 -9.69 -14.52 -3.25
N VAL A 423 -10.13 -15.73 -3.64
CA VAL A 423 -10.79 -16.00 -4.94
C VAL A 423 -11.98 -15.07 -5.22
N PRO A 424 -12.95 -14.86 -4.29
CA PRO A 424 -14.10 -14.00 -4.56
C PRO A 424 -13.74 -12.51 -4.60
N THR A 425 -12.51 -12.11 -4.26
CA THR A 425 -12.13 -10.71 -4.13
C THR A 425 -12.25 -9.96 -5.45
N ILE A 426 -11.84 -10.55 -6.58
CA ILE A 426 -11.95 -9.86 -7.88
C ILE A 426 -13.40 -9.59 -8.23
N ARG A 427 -14.27 -10.59 -8.13
CA ARG A 427 -15.70 -10.40 -8.32
C ARG A 427 -16.25 -9.37 -7.33
N ARG A 428 -15.80 -9.39 -6.08
CA ARG A 428 -16.22 -8.43 -5.07
C ARG A 428 -15.87 -7.01 -5.47
N GLU A 429 -14.60 -6.75 -5.82
CA GLU A 429 -14.18 -5.43 -6.28
C GLU A 429 -14.95 -5.01 -7.54
N LEU A 430 -15.17 -5.92 -8.49
CA LEU A 430 -15.99 -5.69 -9.70
C LEU A 430 -17.42 -5.27 -9.36
N THR A 431 -18.07 -5.92 -8.40
CA THR A 431 -19.52 -5.81 -8.20
C THR A 431 -19.96 -4.97 -7.01
N TYR A 432 -19.08 -4.66 -6.06
CA TYR A 432 -19.43 -4.01 -4.78
C TYR A 432 -18.76 -2.65 -4.52
N GLY A 433 -18.23 -1.98 -5.54
CA GLY A 433 -17.71 -0.63 -5.35
C GLY A 433 -17.13 0.01 -6.60
N GLY A 434 -16.62 1.22 -6.41
CA GLY A 434 -15.94 2.04 -7.40
C GLY A 434 -14.41 1.94 -7.34
N THR A 435 -13.86 0.94 -6.63
CA THR A 435 -12.42 0.76 -6.40
C THR A 435 -11.60 1.00 -7.67
N ARG A 436 -10.62 1.89 -7.57
CA ARG A 436 -9.64 2.24 -8.61
C ARG A 436 -8.25 2.31 -7.99
N GLY A 437 -7.23 1.94 -8.76
CA GLY A 437 -5.85 1.95 -8.31
C GLY A 437 -5.43 0.65 -7.63
N GLU A 438 -4.49 0.75 -6.72
CA GLU A 438 -3.86 -0.40 -6.07
C GLU A 438 -4.57 -0.78 -4.78
N ILE A 439 -4.82 -2.07 -4.60
CA ILE A 439 -5.31 -2.64 -3.36
C ILE A 439 -4.43 -3.81 -2.94
N LEU A 440 -4.34 -4.00 -1.62
CA LEU A 440 -3.62 -5.12 -1.02
C LEU A 440 -4.60 -6.09 -0.39
N VAL A 441 -4.44 -7.38 -0.67
CA VAL A 441 -5.30 -8.44 -0.13
C VAL A 441 -4.44 -9.39 0.70
N ALA A 442 -4.64 -9.33 2.01
CA ALA A 442 -3.82 -10.04 2.99
C ALA A 442 -4.60 -10.41 4.25
N GLY A 443 -4.09 -11.41 4.98
CA GLY A 443 -4.32 -11.53 6.42
C GLY A 443 -3.34 -10.64 7.20
N ARG A 444 -2.80 -11.14 8.32
CA ARG A 444 -1.74 -10.42 9.03
C ARG A 444 -0.49 -10.27 8.15
N LEU A 445 0.08 -9.07 8.13
CA LEU A 445 1.28 -8.74 7.34
C LEU A 445 2.59 -8.83 8.12
N GLY A 446 2.54 -9.10 9.44
CA GLY A 446 3.71 -9.39 10.27
C GLY A 446 4.89 -8.45 10.06
N ALA A 447 6.07 -9.03 9.83
CA ALA A 447 7.34 -8.31 9.64
C ALA A 447 7.34 -7.25 8.52
N TRP A 448 6.39 -7.28 7.56
CA TRP A 448 6.30 -6.20 6.55
C TRP A 448 5.80 -4.87 7.12
N LEU A 449 5.10 -4.89 8.26
CA LEU A 449 4.62 -3.69 8.96
C LEU A 449 5.54 -3.28 10.13
N GLU A 450 6.72 -3.88 10.25
CA GLU A 450 7.73 -3.43 11.20
C GLU A 450 8.42 -2.16 10.70
N GLU A 451 8.62 -1.20 11.60
CA GLU A 451 9.37 0.02 11.32
C GLU A 451 10.84 -0.32 11.10
N LYS A 452 11.45 0.19 10.02
CA LYS A 452 12.86 -0.08 9.69
C LYS A 452 13.85 0.63 10.61
N ASP A 453 13.42 1.76 11.17
CA ASP A 453 14.19 2.55 12.11
C ASP A 453 13.40 2.68 13.41
N ALA A 454 14.07 2.53 14.55
CA ALA A 454 13.42 2.55 15.86
C ALA A 454 12.72 3.87 16.18
N THR A 455 13.12 4.96 15.54
CA THR A 455 12.53 6.30 15.69
C THR A 455 11.72 6.74 14.47
N GLY A 456 11.61 5.90 13.44
CA GLY A 456 11.04 6.26 12.15
C GLY A 456 11.89 7.25 11.35
N GLY A 457 13.20 7.33 11.65
CA GLY A 457 14.13 8.27 11.04
C GLY A 457 14.14 9.68 11.64
N LEU A 458 13.41 9.89 12.74
CA LEU A 458 13.32 11.17 13.46
C LEU A 458 14.48 11.36 14.44
N ASP A 459 15.12 12.55 14.41
CA ASP A 459 16.03 12.96 15.48
C ASP A 459 15.23 13.41 16.72
N THR A 460 14.89 12.45 17.58
CA THR A 460 14.06 12.68 18.77
C THR A 460 14.74 13.62 19.77
N ALA A 461 16.07 13.59 19.89
CA ALA A 461 16.79 14.49 20.78
C ALA A 461 16.62 15.94 20.34
N LYS A 462 16.77 16.22 19.04
CA LYS A 462 16.56 17.55 18.48
C LYS A 462 15.11 18.02 18.61
N VAL A 463 14.14 17.15 18.33
CA VAL A 463 12.72 17.50 18.45
C VAL A 463 12.35 17.79 19.90
N ASN A 464 12.80 16.97 20.86
CA ASN A 464 12.50 17.18 22.27
C ASN A 464 13.20 18.43 22.84
N ALA A 465 14.43 18.73 22.40
CA ALA A 465 15.08 20.00 22.73
C ALA A 465 14.29 21.20 22.21
N MET A 466 13.84 21.14 20.95
CA MET A 466 12.98 22.18 20.36
C MET A 466 11.67 22.35 21.15
N LEU A 467 11.04 21.26 21.60
CA LEU A 467 9.82 21.32 22.42
C LEU A 467 10.06 21.97 23.77
N ALA A 468 11.17 21.66 24.43
CA ALA A 468 11.53 22.21 25.73
C ALA A 468 11.84 23.72 25.70
N GLU A 469 12.29 24.24 24.55
CA GLU A 469 12.66 25.65 24.35
C GLU A 469 11.51 26.53 23.84
N ARG A 470 10.29 25.98 23.67
CA ARG A 470 9.15 26.77 23.17
C ARG A 470 8.70 27.83 24.18
N ASP A 471 8.48 29.05 23.68
CA ASP A 471 7.88 30.14 24.48
C ASP A 471 6.47 29.80 24.99
N THR A 472 5.70 29.06 24.19
CA THR A 472 4.37 28.54 24.55
C THR A 472 4.43 27.01 24.63
N PRO A 473 4.44 26.45 25.84
CA PRO A 473 4.46 25.00 26.04
C PRO A 473 3.22 24.33 25.47
N LEU A 474 3.41 23.15 24.90
CA LEU A 474 2.34 22.25 24.48
C LEU A 474 2.01 21.36 25.67
N VAL A 475 0.94 21.67 26.42
CA VAL A 475 0.73 21.14 27.78
C VAL A 475 0.29 19.68 27.79
N MET A 476 -0.18 19.18 26.64
CA MET A 476 -0.59 17.79 26.45
C MET A 476 0.47 16.98 25.70
N LEU A 477 1.61 17.57 25.34
CA LEU A 477 2.75 16.89 24.73
C LEU A 477 3.98 16.95 25.63
N GLY A 478 4.55 15.78 25.91
CA GLY A 478 5.81 15.64 26.63
C GLY A 478 6.93 15.26 25.68
N GLU A 479 7.41 14.04 25.81
CA GLU A 479 8.52 13.50 25.03
C GLU A 479 8.01 12.81 23.76
N VAL A 480 8.51 13.26 22.61
CA VAL A 480 8.35 12.58 21.32
C VAL A 480 9.25 11.37 21.26
N LYS A 481 8.66 10.20 21.05
CA LYS A 481 9.33 8.91 21.03
C LYS A 481 9.72 8.50 19.61
N THR A 482 8.82 8.61 18.66
CA THR A 482 9.01 8.15 17.27
C THR A 482 8.11 8.93 16.31
N ALA A 483 8.44 8.90 15.02
CA ALA A 483 7.51 9.24 13.94
C ALA A 483 7.64 8.18 12.82
N GLY A 484 6.98 7.04 13.02
CA GLY A 484 7.06 5.88 12.13
C GLY A 484 6.10 5.93 10.94
N LEU A 485 6.34 5.09 9.93
CA LEU A 485 5.52 4.97 8.73
C LEU A 485 4.10 4.46 9.02
N TYR A 486 3.98 3.46 9.89
CA TYR A 486 2.74 2.76 10.16
C TYR A 486 2.08 3.26 11.45
N GLN A 487 2.89 3.66 12.43
CA GLN A 487 2.39 4.12 13.73
C GLN A 487 2.17 5.64 13.77
N GLY A 488 2.79 6.41 12.87
CA GLY A 488 2.79 7.87 12.93
C GLY A 488 3.66 8.41 14.07
N LEU A 489 3.42 9.67 14.43
CA LEU A 489 4.04 10.30 15.60
C LEU A 489 3.53 9.63 16.87
N ILE A 490 4.43 9.24 17.76
CA ILE A 490 4.13 8.84 19.12
C ILE A 490 4.80 9.82 20.09
N ALA A 491 3.99 10.43 20.95
CA ALA A 491 4.46 11.27 22.05
C ALA A 491 3.84 10.81 23.37
N GLU A 492 4.60 10.96 24.46
CA GLU A 492 4.16 10.58 25.80
C GLU A 492 4.31 11.75 26.76
N VAL A 493 3.29 11.97 27.60
CA VAL A 493 3.30 13.01 28.64
C VAL A 493 2.84 12.40 29.96
N GLU A 494 3.46 12.82 31.06
CA GLU A 494 2.94 12.51 32.39
C GLU A 494 1.97 13.61 32.82
N LEU A 495 0.73 13.21 33.11
CA LEU A 495 -0.30 14.09 33.62
C LEU A 495 -0.47 13.85 35.12
N ASP A 496 -0.31 14.91 35.92
CA ASP A 496 -0.36 14.87 37.38
C ASP A 496 -1.36 15.92 37.91
N PRO A 497 -2.50 15.50 38.48
CA PRO A 497 -3.46 16.44 39.06
C PRO A 497 -2.94 17.32 40.19
N THR A 498 -1.77 17.03 40.75
CA THR A 498 -1.10 17.85 41.77
C THR A 498 -0.21 18.94 41.18
N VAL A 499 0.17 18.80 39.90
CA VAL A 499 1.02 19.76 39.17
C VAL A 499 0.20 20.59 38.19
N GLN A 500 -0.69 19.97 37.42
CA GLN A 500 -1.48 20.65 36.39
C GLN A 500 -2.82 21.19 36.94
N PRO A 501 -3.04 22.52 36.98
CA PRO A 501 -4.27 23.11 37.52
C PRO A 501 -5.53 22.66 36.78
N PHE A 502 -5.44 22.46 35.46
CA PHE A 502 -6.59 22.04 34.66
C PHE A 502 -7.14 20.66 35.05
N LEU A 503 -6.30 19.79 35.60
CA LEU A 503 -6.70 18.50 36.15
C LEU A 503 -7.17 18.66 37.59
N PHE A 504 -6.44 19.44 38.39
CA PHE A 504 -6.81 19.72 39.78
C PHE A 504 -8.24 20.25 39.91
N ASP A 505 -8.62 21.18 39.04
CA ASP A 505 -9.93 21.83 39.06
C ASP A 505 -10.99 21.10 38.21
N HIS A 506 -10.67 20.02 37.50
CA HIS A 506 -11.68 19.25 36.76
C HIS A 506 -11.98 17.91 37.46
N LYS A 507 -12.81 18.01 38.51
CA LYS A 507 -13.10 16.93 39.46
C LYS A 507 -14.59 16.62 39.49
N VAL A 508 -14.93 15.35 39.22
CA VAL A 508 -16.31 14.85 39.34
C VAL A 508 -16.67 14.61 40.81
N GLU A 509 -15.69 14.17 41.59
CA GLU A 509 -15.74 14.01 43.05
C GLU A 509 -14.47 14.61 43.65
N THR A 510 -14.48 14.96 44.94
CA THR A 510 -13.38 15.67 45.63
C THR A 510 -11.99 15.10 45.37
N ASP A 511 -11.87 13.77 45.26
CA ASP A 511 -10.61 13.04 45.09
C ASP A 511 -10.50 12.30 43.74
N LEU A 512 -11.30 12.68 42.75
CA LEU A 512 -11.32 12.04 41.43
C LEU A 512 -11.24 13.06 40.29
N PRO A 513 -10.02 13.56 39.97
CA PRO A 513 -9.75 14.31 38.75
C PRO A 513 -10.01 13.49 37.50
N TRP A 514 -10.59 14.13 36.49
CA TRP A 514 -10.81 13.56 35.16
C TRP A 514 -10.15 14.46 34.12
N LEU A 515 -9.57 13.89 33.06
CA LEU A 515 -9.11 14.71 31.94
C LEU A 515 -10.32 15.39 31.26
N PRO A 516 -10.37 16.73 31.16
CA PRO A 516 -11.43 17.40 30.42
C PRO A 516 -11.43 16.96 28.95
N GLY A 517 -12.62 16.77 28.36
CA GLY A 517 -12.72 16.38 26.94
C GLY A 517 -12.07 17.38 25.99
N VAL A 518 -12.12 18.67 26.33
CA VAL A 518 -11.43 19.74 25.57
C VAL A 518 -9.90 19.56 25.59
N MET A 519 -9.32 19.09 26.69
CA MET A 519 -7.87 18.82 26.77
C MET A 519 -7.50 17.54 26.00
N GLY A 520 -8.42 16.57 25.91
CA GLY A 520 -8.25 15.45 24.98
C GLY A 520 -8.18 15.92 23.53
N SER A 521 -9.01 16.91 23.17
CA SER A 521 -9.03 17.54 21.85
C SER A 521 -7.75 18.33 21.59
N GLU A 522 -7.33 19.14 22.57
CA GLU A 522 -6.09 19.91 22.55
C GLU A 522 -4.88 19.00 22.34
N GLY A 523 -4.74 17.91 23.09
CA GLY A 523 -3.60 16.99 22.92
C GLY A 523 -3.52 16.38 21.52
N MET A 524 -4.66 16.01 20.92
CA MET A 524 -4.69 15.53 19.54
C MET A 524 -4.29 16.65 18.55
N ALA A 525 -4.74 17.88 18.79
CA ALA A 525 -4.42 19.06 17.99
C ALA A 525 -2.93 19.45 18.05
N GLU A 526 -2.35 19.48 19.27
CA GLU A 526 -0.93 19.74 19.52
C GLU A 526 -0.06 18.70 18.81
N ALA A 527 -0.40 17.41 18.95
CA ALA A 527 0.35 16.31 18.33
C ALA A 527 0.32 16.38 16.79
N ALA A 528 -0.84 16.68 16.20
CA ALA A 528 -0.97 16.84 14.76
C ALA A 528 -0.18 18.05 14.23
N SER A 529 -0.20 19.17 14.96
CA SER A 529 0.52 20.39 14.59
C SER A 529 2.04 20.20 14.56
N LEU A 530 2.59 19.32 15.41
CA LEU A 530 4.02 19.06 15.45
C LEU A 530 4.55 18.41 14.16
N LEU A 531 3.75 17.55 13.53
CA LEU A 531 4.10 16.88 12.26
C LEU A 531 3.92 17.77 11.02
N ALA A 532 3.23 18.91 11.14
CA ALA A 532 2.93 19.79 10.02
C ALA A 532 3.39 21.24 10.27
N PRO A 533 4.71 21.51 10.33
CA PRO A 533 5.20 22.88 10.42
C PRO A 533 4.63 23.78 9.32
N GLY A 534 4.14 24.96 9.69
CA GLY A 534 3.52 25.91 8.76
C GLY A 534 2.01 25.69 8.53
N TYR A 535 1.42 24.66 9.13
CA TYR A 535 -0.03 24.46 9.19
C TYR A 535 -0.60 24.93 10.52
N ARG A 536 -1.92 25.14 10.54
CA ARG A 536 -2.73 25.41 11.74
C ARG A 536 -3.91 24.47 11.81
N VAL A 537 -4.34 24.16 13.03
CA VAL A 537 -5.55 23.36 13.27
C VAL A 537 -6.77 24.19 12.87
N ALA A 538 -7.49 23.70 11.87
CA ALA A 538 -8.73 24.29 11.42
C ALA A 538 -9.93 23.73 12.19
N GLU A 539 -9.93 22.42 12.43
CA GLU A 539 -11.10 21.70 12.94
C GLU A 539 -10.73 20.36 13.60
N ILE A 540 -11.52 19.95 14.60
CA ILE A 540 -11.52 18.60 15.16
C ILE A 540 -12.82 17.92 14.71
N LEU A 541 -12.68 16.92 13.85
CA LEU A 541 -13.75 16.16 13.22
C LEU A 541 -13.95 14.81 13.92
N ASP A 542 -15.20 14.32 13.91
CA ASP A 542 -15.57 12.96 14.34
C ASP A 542 -15.00 12.53 15.71
N GLN A 543 -14.94 13.46 16.66
CA GLN A 543 -14.40 13.18 17.97
C GLN A 543 -15.24 12.13 18.72
N ARG A 544 -14.59 11.04 19.08
CA ARG A 544 -15.14 9.92 19.86
C ARG A 544 -14.53 9.92 21.25
N ASN A 545 -15.39 10.05 22.26
CA ASN A 545 -15.02 9.90 23.67
C ASN A 545 -15.19 8.44 24.08
N LEU A 546 -14.13 7.63 23.94
CA LEU A 546 -14.14 6.18 24.12
C LEU A 546 -14.17 5.77 25.59
N GLY A 547 -13.64 6.60 26.48
CA GLY A 547 -13.73 6.40 27.92
C GLY A 547 -13.07 7.52 28.72
N ALA A 548 -13.57 7.77 29.92
CA ALA A 548 -12.97 8.77 30.81
C ALA A 548 -11.57 8.37 31.29
N LEU A 549 -10.61 9.30 31.21
CA LEU A 549 -9.31 9.19 31.86
C LEU A 549 -9.42 9.74 33.27
N LYS A 550 -9.38 8.84 34.26
CA LYS A 550 -9.55 9.14 35.68
C LYS A 550 -8.24 8.98 36.42
N PHE A 551 -7.95 9.90 37.35
CA PHE A 551 -6.76 9.89 38.19
C PHE A 551 -7.16 9.49 39.61
N HIS A 552 -7.17 8.19 39.88
CA HIS A 552 -7.55 7.69 41.21
C HIS A 552 -6.52 8.15 42.24
N ARG A 553 -6.99 8.72 43.37
CA ARG A 553 -6.14 9.26 44.44
C ARG A 553 -5.18 10.36 43.96
N SER A 554 -5.52 11.05 42.86
CA SER A 554 -4.66 12.05 42.21
C SER A 554 -3.27 11.52 41.83
N GLU A 555 -3.13 10.21 41.61
CA GLU A 555 -1.86 9.62 41.15
C GLU A 555 -1.58 10.01 39.69
N PRO A 556 -0.33 10.36 39.33
CA PRO A 556 0.05 10.69 37.96
C PRO A 556 -0.21 9.53 36.99
N LYS A 557 -0.42 9.85 35.72
CA LYS A 557 -0.55 8.87 34.65
C LYS A 557 0.19 9.28 33.40
N THR A 558 0.87 8.32 32.79
CA THR A 558 1.41 8.45 31.44
C THR A 558 0.29 8.37 30.42
N VAL A 559 0.23 9.38 29.57
CA VAL A 559 -0.66 9.48 28.42
C VAL A 559 0.18 9.39 27.15
N ARG A 560 -0.28 8.60 26.20
CA ARG A 560 0.29 8.49 24.85
C ARG A 560 -0.65 9.14 23.85
N LEU A 561 -0.08 10.01 23.02
CA LEU A 561 -0.71 10.58 21.85
C LEU A 561 -0.09 9.97 20.61
N THR A 562 -0.94 9.47 19.73
CA THR A 562 -0.55 8.94 18.42
C THR A 562 -1.24 9.75 17.33
N VAL A 563 -0.49 10.23 16.33
CA VAL A 563 -1.07 10.92 15.16
C VAL A 563 -0.42 10.46 13.85
N LYS A 564 -1.25 10.11 12.87
CA LYS A 564 -0.85 9.92 11.47
C LYS A 564 -1.47 10.99 10.59
N LEU A 565 -0.66 11.69 9.81
CA LEU A 565 -1.15 12.69 8.86
C LEU A 565 -1.31 12.10 7.45
N PHE A 566 -2.41 12.44 6.81
CA PHE A 566 -2.75 12.09 5.44
C PHE A 566 -2.98 13.37 4.63
N ALA A 567 -2.75 13.32 3.32
CA ALA A 567 -3.14 14.40 2.43
C ALA A 567 -4.67 14.52 2.38
N GLY A 568 -5.19 15.73 2.54
CA GLY A 568 -6.60 16.07 2.38
C GLY A 568 -6.85 16.89 1.12
N ASP A 569 -8.08 17.42 1.00
CA ASP A 569 -8.48 18.27 -0.11
C ASP A 569 -7.87 19.69 0.00
N ASN A 570 -7.70 20.38 -1.13
CA ASN A 570 -7.25 21.77 -1.19
C ASN A 570 -5.90 22.06 -0.49
N GLY A 571 -5.03 21.05 -0.38
CA GLY A 571 -3.75 21.18 0.31
C GLY A 571 -3.84 21.07 1.83
N ASP A 572 -5.01 20.76 2.39
CA ASP A 572 -5.15 20.46 3.82
C ASP A 572 -4.49 19.11 4.16
N LEU A 573 -4.22 18.89 5.44
CA LEU A 573 -3.81 17.61 6.00
C LEU A 573 -4.87 17.11 6.99
N LEU A 574 -5.06 15.79 7.02
CA LEU A 574 -5.98 15.13 7.93
C LEU A 574 -5.19 14.24 8.89
N GLY A 575 -5.27 14.51 10.18
CA GLY A 575 -4.59 13.76 11.22
C GLY A 575 -5.49 12.77 11.94
N GLU A 576 -5.30 11.48 11.74
CA GLU A 576 -5.93 10.46 12.59
C GLU A 576 -5.22 10.43 13.94
N ALA A 577 -5.91 10.89 14.98
CA ALA A 577 -5.34 11.06 16.31
C ALA A 577 -5.99 10.13 17.36
N LEU A 578 -5.19 9.61 18.26
CA LEU A 578 -5.62 8.77 19.38
C LEU A 578 -4.89 9.19 20.67
N LEU A 579 -5.65 9.34 21.76
CA LEU A 579 -5.14 9.54 23.12
C LEU A 579 -5.42 8.30 23.96
N GLN A 580 -4.36 7.70 24.50
CA GLN A 580 -4.38 6.51 25.33
C GLN A 580 -3.73 6.77 26.69
N SER A 581 -4.14 6.05 27.74
CA SER A 581 -3.34 5.96 28.97
C SER A 581 -2.58 4.64 29.01
N ILE A 582 -1.39 4.70 29.60
CA ILE A 582 -0.53 3.53 29.82
C ILE A 582 -0.43 3.31 31.32
N PHE A 583 -0.73 2.09 31.73
CA PHE A 583 -0.61 1.66 33.11
C PHE A 583 0.32 0.45 33.18
N GLN A 584 1.49 0.64 33.80
CA GLN A 584 2.36 -0.49 34.12
C GLN A 584 1.85 -1.17 35.39
N PRO A 585 1.48 -2.47 35.34
CA PRO A 585 1.10 -3.19 36.56
C PRO A 585 2.25 -3.23 37.59
N PRO A 586 1.95 -3.34 38.89
CA PRO A 586 2.98 -3.39 39.95
C PRO A 586 3.99 -4.52 39.81
N LYS A 587 3.62 -5.56 39.07
CA LYS A 587 4.48 -6.66 38.64
C LYS A 587 5.16 -6.27 37.32
N PRO A 588 6.45 -5.90 37.31
CA PRO A 588 7.13 -5.43 36.09
C PRO A 588 7.13 -6.45 34.95
N GLU A 589 7.00 -7.74 35.27
CA GLU A 589 6.91 -8.83 34.31
C GLU A 589 5.58 -8.86 33.52
N LEU A 590 4.54 -8.17 34.00
CA LEU A 590 3.28 -8.05 33.27
C LEU A 590 3.39 -6.91 32.23
N PRO A 591 2.82 -7.10 31.03
CA PRO A 591 2.85 -6.07 30.01
C PRO A 591 2.08 -4.81 30.47
N PRO A 592 2.51 -3.61 30.01
CA PRO A 592 1.73 -2.39 30.21
C PRO A 592 0.31 -2.57 29.68
N GLN A 593 -0.67 -2.10 30.43
CA GLN A 593 -2.07 -2.02 30.00
C GLN A 593 -2.28 -0.69 29.30
N VAL A 594 -2.83 -0.73 28.09
CA VAL A 594 -3.15 0.47 27.29
C VAL A 594 -4.66 0.62 27.23
N LYS A 595 -5.17 1.84 27.40
CA LYS A 595 -6.60 2.14 27.32
C LYS A 595 -6.86 3.38 26.47
N ASP A 596 -7.76 3.24 25.50
CA ASP A 596 -8.19 4.33 24.63
C ASP A 596 -9.17 5.27 25.35
N HIS A 597 -9.00 6.58 25.13
CA HIS A 597 -9.82 7.60 25.76
C HIS A 597 -10.47 8.54 24.75
N PHE A 598 -9.70 9.06 23.80
CA PHE A 598 -10.17 9.98 22.77
C PHE A 598 -9.63 9.58 21.42
N ALA A 599 -10.46 9.66 20.39
CA ALA A 599 -10.03 9.55 19.00
C ALA A 599 -10.72 10.64 18.18
N ALA A 600 -10.02 11.26 17.25
CA ALA A 600 -10.59 12.26 16.35
C ALA A 600 -9.77 12.37 15.06
N THR A 601 -10.34 13.06 14.07
CA THR A 601 -9.61 13.51 12.89
C THR A 601 -9.31 14.99 13.04
N VAL A 602 -8.04 15.38 12.98
CA VAL A 602 -7.60 16.78 13.07
C VAL A 602 -7.39 17.33 11.67
N ARG A 603 -8.17 18.32 11.25
CA ARG A 603 -7.95 19.00 9.97
C ARG A 603 -6.96 20.14 10.16
N LEU A 604 -5.88 20.11 9.39
CA LEU A 604 -4.82 21.12 9.37
C LEU A 604 -4.86 21.86 8.03
N THR A 605 -4.73 23.18 8.05
CA THR A 605 -4.74 24.02 6.84
C THR A 605 -3.64 25.06 6.85
N GLN A 606 -3.27 25.55 5.67
CA GLN A 606 -2.47 26.77 5.50
C GLN A 606 -3.34 27.99 5.19
N ALA A 607 -4.64 27.84 4.94
CA ALA A 607 -5.55 28.96 4.68
C ALA A 607 -5.77 29.80 5.93
N GLU A 608 -5.84 31.13 5.80
CA GLU A 608 -6.09 32.03 6.94
C GLU A 608 -7.40 31.66 7.64
N PRO A 609 -7.43 31.68 8.99
CA PRO A 609 -8.66 31.39 9.70
C PRO A 609 -9.68 32.47 9.33
N GLU A 610 -10.80 32.05 8.72
CA GLU A 610 -11.94 32.92 8.58
C GLU A 610 -12.49 33.19 9.98
N GLN A 611 -12.47 34.44 10.43
CA GLN A 611 -13.17 34.78 11.67
C GLN A 611 -14.67 34.62 11.40
N PRO A 612 -15.37 33.70 12.09
CA PRO A 612 -16.80 33.62 11.93
C PRO A 612 -17.41 34.95 12.38
N VAL A 613 -18.10 35.64 11.47
CA VAL A 613 -18.87 36.83 11.81
C VAL A 613 -20.14 36.35 12.51
N VAL A 614 -20.07 36.29 13.84
CA VAL A 614 -21.26 36.03 14.65
C VAL A 614 -21.98 37.35 14.83
N ASP A 615 -23.11 37.54 14.14
CA ASP A 615 -24.03 38.64 14.39
C ASP A 615 -24.69 38.44 15.76
N PHE A 616 -23.99 38.89 16.80
CA PHE A 616 -24.38 38.73 18.19
C PHE A 616 -24.68 40.10 18.81
N THR A 617 -25.97 40.35 19.06
CA THR A 617 -26.40 41.46 19.91
C THR A 617 -26.62 40.94 21.35
N PRO A 618 -25.86 41.44 22.34
CA PRO A 618 -26.09 41.18 23.76
C PRO A 618 -27.54 41.39 24.23
N PRO A 619 -28.17 40.46 24.98
CA PRO A 619 -29.31 40.79 25.84
C PRO A 619 -28.92 41.72 27.00
N ALA A 620 -29.92 42.39 27.57
CA ALA A 620 -29.79 43.27 28.73
C ALA A 620 -29.50 42.49 30.03
N ASP A 621 -28.83 43.13 31.00
CA ASP A 621 -28.24 42.49 32.19
C ASP A 621 -29.29 41.91 33.19
N ASP A 622 -30.57 42.21 33.05
CA ASP A 622 -31.66 41.93 34.00
C ASP A 622 -32.52 40.68 33.72
N GLU A 623 -32.28 39.94 32.62
CA GLU A 623 -33.12 38.82 32.18
C GLU A 623 -32.50 37.42 32.36
N LEU A 624 -32.00 37.07 33.56
CA LEU A 624 -31.21 35.83 33.74
C LEU A 624 -31.73 34.88 34.81
N PRO A 625 -32.30 33.71 34.42
CA PRO A 625 -32.99 32.82 35.35
C PRO A 625 -32.10 31.84 36.13
N ILE A 626 -30.82 31.67 35.77
CA ILE A 626 -29.90 30.72 36.42
C ILE A 626 -28.81 31.55 37.12
N THR A 627 -28.43 31.23 38.36
CA THR A 627 -27.41 31.89 39.20
C THR A 627 -26.02 31.25 39.06
N ARG A 628 -24.94 32.00 39.34
CA ARG A 628 -23.55 31.51 39.16
C ARG A 628 -23.36 30.18 39.88
N GLU A 629 -23.92 30.14 41.08
CA GLU A 629 -23.94 29.01 41.99
C GLU A 629 -24.65 27.80 41.35
N GLU A 630 -25.82 28.00 40.72
CA GLU A 630 -26.53 26.92 40.01
C GLU A 630 -25.74 26.37 38.82
N VAL A 631 -24.97 27.20 38.10
CA VAL A 631 -24.10 26.69 37.01
C VAL A 631 -23.00 25.82 37.59
N TYR A 632 -22.28 26.29 38.61
CA TYR A 632 -21.17 25.53 39.18
C TYR A 632 -21.58 24.43 40.16
N ALA A 633 -22.87 24.32 40.48
CA ALA A 633 -23.44 23.14 41.13
C ALA A 633 -23.53 21.94 40.17
N ASP A 634 -23.78 22.19 38.87
CA ASP A 634 -23.98 21.14 37.86
C ASP A 634 -22.71 20.83 37.05
N PHE A 635 -21.76 21.76 36.94
CA PHE A 635 -20.51 21.57 36.19
C PHE A 635 -19.33 21.22 37.11
N PHE A 636 -18.52 20.24 36.69
CA PHE A 636 -17.36 19.69 37.42
C PHE A 636 -16.14 20.63 37.39
N HIS A 637 -16.30 21.84 37.92
CA HIS A 637 -15.34 22.95 37.82
C HIS A 637 -14.96 23.48 39.21
N GLY A 638 -13.71 23.21 39.60
CA GLY A 638 -13.04 23.81 40.74
C GLY A 638 -12.78 25.32 40.54
N PRO A 639 -12.30 26.02 41.57
CA PRO A 639 -12.23 27.48 41.61
C PRO A 639 -11.63 28.16 40.37
N ALA A 640 -10.60 27.56 39.74
CA ALA A 640 -9.98 28.16 38.56
C ALA A 640 -10.89 28.19 37.32
N TYR A 641 -11.86 27.27 37.22
CA TYR A 641 -12.85 27.21 36.14
C TYR A 641 -14.16 27.93 36.47
N GLN A 642 -14.25 28.52 37.67
CA GLN A 642 -15.40 29.32 38.08
C GLN A 642 -15.33 30.79 37.62
N VAL A 643 -15.07 30.97 36.32
CA VAL A 643 -14.79 32.27 35.66
C VAL A 643 -16.02 33.07 35.24
N ILE A 644 -17.23 32.55 35.42
CA ILE A 644 -18.47 33.26 35.09
C ILE A 644 -18.65 34.44 36.06
N ALA A 645 -18.43 35.63 35.52
CA ALA A 645 -18.65 36.90 36.23
C ALA A 645 -20.07 37.48 36.00
N LYS A 646 -20.71 37.20 34.84
CA LYS A 646 -22.06 37.64 34.43
C LYS A 646 -22.70 36.62 33.47
N LYS A 647 -24.04 36.65 33.25
CA LYS A 647 -24.78 35.68 32.40
C LYS A 647 -25.59 36.39 31.29
N ARG A 648 -26.12 35.65 30.28
CA ARG A 648 -27.04 36.13 29.21
C ARG A 648 -28.05 35.03 28.75
N TRP A 649 -29.34 35.32 28.45
CA TRP A 649 -30.40 34.32 28.15
C TRP A 649 -30.80 34.31 26.66
N ARG A 650 -31.19 33.14 26.13
CA ARG A 650 -31.77 32.92 24.79
C ARG A 650 -33.11 32.19 24.96
N ALA A 651 -34.23 32.88 24.79
CA ALA A 651 -35.54 32.25 24.81
C ALA A 651 -36.04 31.95 23.37
N THR A 652 -36.20 30.65 23.08
CA THR A 652 -36.83 30.02 21.90
C THR A 652 -35.96 29.79 20.64
N ARG A 653 -35.98 28.54 20.16
CA ARG A 653 -35.07 27.85 19.20
C ARG A 653 -35.77 27.69 17.82
N PRO A 654 -35.05 27.46 16.68
CA PRO A 654 -34.23 26.27 16.48
C PRO A 654 -32.79 26.56 16.06
N TRP A 655 -31.90 25.65 16.45
CA TRP A 655 -30.50 25.61 16.05
C TRP A 655 -30.34 25.66 14.54
N ARG A 656 -29.49 26.56 14.03
CA ARG A 656 -28.73 26.35 12.80
C ARG A 656 -27.36 27.05 12.89
N ALA A 657 -26.35 26.18 12.76
CA ALA A 657 -24.90 26.33 12.56
C ALA A 657 -24.19 27.40 13.39
#